data_AF-A0A8X6HMP1-F1
#
_entry.id   AF-A0A8X6HMP1-F1
#
_cell.length_a   1.000
_cell.length_b   1.000
_cell.length_c   1.000
_cell.angle_alpha   90.00
_cell.angle_beta   90.00
_cell.angle_gamma   90.00
#
_symmetry.space_group_name_H-M   'P 1'
#
loop_
_entity.id
_entity.type
_entity.pdbx_description
1 polymer ?
#
loop_
_entity_poly.entity_id
_entity_poly.type
_entity_poly.pdbx_seq_one_letter_code
_entity_poly.pdbx_strand_id
1 'polypeptide(L)'
;MPNECDSNQISHVAVKPPPFWKHNPALWFVRLEAQFELAKILNDTTKFNYVLSAVESDILNSVSDFVLKPPENLKYNALKKRLIKVHSESEDSKIRILLQRLELGDQRPSHLLRRMRFHTGDNVGEPLLKSLWLGRLPNGTQTILAALNENLDQLATVADKINDLTFSQEINSVTATSKNKTAQLEQQIAQLTQQVSELTSFVKHSRSPARNSNHFCNHREFFEPSSQTPTDPSEFLLRLRETFRTLKPTPASCHSSTSCFVHTPLKTCSHVVVRVEGLKPSLTAPYQGPFEVLSRTDKHFTIKINDRTSTISIDRLKPAFLLNDTDSTKEPFPVQKSNHPVVLPPRLDQNVPIPATTRSVLYNLQVRFCNQNAIYTYCGIVLVAINPYEELPIYGNDTIMAYRGQSMGDLDPHIFAVSEEAYTQMERESQNQSIIVSGESGAGKTVSAKYAMRYFATVGGSSTETQIEKKVLASNPIMEAIGNAKTTRNDNSSRFGKYIEIDFNSKYNIIGANMRTYLLEKSRVTFQAPEERNYHIFYQLCASADLEELQDLQLGDQSYFNYTNQGDAPTILGVDDAKNFQETRNAFCLLGFSDSQQLMMYRILSAVLHLGNITILRGGQAHDDPDSSLIPDSDPHLVTMCDLLGVECDQMNTWLCNRKIQSMREVITMQLPHSQALFARDALAKHIYAQLFEWIVRQINKSLASNKKVHKFIGVLDIYGFETFEINSFEQFCINYANEKLQQQFNMHVFKLEQEEYVREQIEWKLIDFYDNQPCIDLIESKLGILDLLDEECKMPKGTDETWCQKLFAQCKKWKHFEKPRLSNTAFILHHFADKVKYEVSGFLQKNRDTVMEEHINILKASQFELVAELFEEEKTDSKLKPVAKIRSAAPPVKSGQKQHKKTVGSQFRESLCLLMSTLNATTPHYVRCIKPNDQKVAFHFEPHRAVQQLRACGVLETIRISAAGYPSRYASFFSFFLFAISVQHY
;
A
#
# COMPACT_ATOMS: atom_id res chain seq x y z
N MET A 1 -50.69 -4.98 53.47
CA MET A 1 -49.44 -4.26 53.83
C MET A 1 -48.40 -5.32 54.18
N PRO A 2 -47.19 -5.34 53.60
CA PRO A 2 -46.68 -4.60 52.44
C PRO A 2 -45.95 -5.45 51.36
N ASN A 3 -45.90 -4.89 50.14
CA ASN A 3 -44.87 -4.92 49.08
C ASN A 3 -44.41 -6.24 48.43
N GLU A 4 -44.92 -6.51 47.23
CA GLU A 4 -44.17 -7.21 46.17
C GLU A 4 -43.82 -6.21 45.05
N CYS A 5 -42.54 -6.13 44.73
CA CYS A 5 -41.96 -5.23 43.75
C CYS A 5 -42.29 -5.63 42.30
N ASP A 6 -42.59 -4.60 41.50
CA ASP A 6 -42.67 -4.63 40.04
C ASP A 6 -41.43 -5.23 39.38
N SER A 7 -41.64 -6.30 38.60
CA SER A 7 -40.69 -6.79 37.60
C SER A 7 -41.34 -6.79 36.23
N ASN A 8 -41.17 -5.69 35.48
CA ASN A 8 -41.30 -5.66 34.01
C ASN A 8 -40.56 -4.44 33.44
N GLN A 9 -39.22 -4.40 33.61
CA GLN A 9 -38.37 -3.56 32.78
C GLN A 9 -38.14 -4.26 31.43
N ILE A 10 -38.85 -3.80 30.40
CA ILE A 10 -38.63 -4.19 29.01
C ILE A 10 -37.28 -3.59 28.56
N SER A 11 -36.33 -4.45 28.19
CA SER A 11 -35.07 -4.06 27.57
C SER A 11 -35.32 -3.36 26.23
N HIS A 12 -35.12 -2.04 26.17
CA HIS A 12 -35.18 -1.27 24.91
C HIS A 12 -33.98 -1.62 24.02
N VAL A 13 -34.13 -2.58 23.09
CA VAL A 13 -33.20 -2.74 21.97
C VAL A 13 -33.55 -1.69 20.92
N ALA A 14 -32.74 -0.64 20.81
CA ALA A 14 -32.95 0.43 19.83
C ALA A 14 -32.55 -0.05 18.42
N VAL A 15 -33.53 -0.31 17.56
CA VAL A 15 -33.29 -0.57 16.13
C VAL A 15 -33.19 0.76 15.39
N LYS A 16 -32.10 0.97 14.63
CA LYS A 16 -31.95 2.13 13.75
C LYS A 16 -32.37 1.74 12.32
N PRO A 17 -33.60 2.07 11.88
CA PRO A 17 -34.08 1.69 10.55
C PRO A 17 -33.26 2.37 9.43
N PRO A 18 -33.00 1.69 8.30
CA PRO A 18 -32.32 2.29 7.14
C PRO A 18 -33.17 3.39 6.49
N PRO A 19 -32.56 4.35 5.79
CA PRO A 19 -33.31 5.42 5.10
C PRO A 19 -34.26 4.82 4.06
N PHE A 20 -35.47 5.38 3.97
CA PHE A 20 -36.54 4.87 3.09
C PHE A 20 -36.18 4.97 1.60
N TRP A 21 -36.35 3.86 0.86
CA TRP A 21 -36.03 3.83 -0.57
C TRP A 21 -37.24 4.21 -1.43
N LYS A 22 -37.24 5.47 -1.91
CA LYS A 22 -38.32 6.02 -2.75
C LYS A 22 -38.57 5.21 -4.03
N HIS A 23 -37.52 4.69 -4.68
CA HIS A 23 -37.60 3.97 -5.96
C HIS A 23 -37.98 2.48 -5.82
N ASN A 24 -37.86 1.89 -4.64
CA ASN A 24 -38.25 0.50 -4.41
C ASN A 24 -38.67 0.27 -2.94
N PRO A 25 -39.86 0.77 -2.56
CA PRO A 25 -40.33 0.69 -1.17
C PRO A 25 -40.56 -0.76 -0.70
N ALA A 26 -40.89 -1.68 -1.61
CA ALA A 26 -41.14 -3.08 -1.28
C ALA A 26 -39.89 -3.78 -0.74
N LEU A 27 -38.73 -3.60 -1.40
CA LEU A 27 -37.47 -4.21 -0.98
C LEU A 27 -36.94 -3.61 0.33
N TRP A 28 -37.20 -2.32 0.55
CA TRP A 28 -36.90 -1.66 1.82
C TRP A 28 -37.68 -2.27 2.99
N PHE A 29 -38.98 -2.53 2.81
CA PHE A 29 -39.79 -3.17 3.86
C PHE A 29 -39.31 -4.59 4.17
N VAL A 30 -38.89 -5.39 3.18
CA VAL A 30 -38.33 -6.74 3.41
C VAL A 30 -37.08 -6.67 4.29
N ARG A 31 -36.17 -5.72 4.01
CA ARG A 31 -34.97 -5.51 4.82
C ARG A 31 -35.29 -5.06 6.24
N LEU A 32 -36.27 -4.17 6.39
CA LEU A 32 -36.68 -3.64 7.70
C LEU A 32 -37.37 -4.73 8.55
N GLU A 33 -38.20 -5.58 7.94
CA GLU A 33 -38.87 -6.69 8.63
C GLU A 33 -37.87 -7.71 9.16
N ALA A 34 -36.83 -8.04 8.38
CA ALA A 34 -35.73 -8.89 8.84
C ALA A 34 -35.01 -8.30 10.08
N GLN A 35 -34.85 -6.97 10.13
CA GLN A 35 -34.27 -6.30 11.31
C GLN A 35 -35.20 -6.33 12.52
N PHE A 36 -36.51 -6.16 12.33
CA PHE A 36 -37.47 -6.29 13.43
C PHE A 36 -37.53 -7.72 13.99
N GLU A 37 -37.39 -8.72 13.13
CA GLU A 37 -37.34 -10.13 13.53
C GLU A 37 -36.08 -10.46 14.32
N LEU A 38 -34.90 -10.01 13.86
CA LEU A 38 -33.63 -10.13 14.59
C LEU A 38 -33.67 -9.43 15.95
N ALA A 39 -34.34 -8.28 16.05
CA ALA A 39 -34.49 -7.52 17.29
C ALA A 39 -35.64 -8.00 18.19
N LYS A 40 -36.34 -9.09 17.82
CA LYS A 40 -37.52 -9.63 18.53
C LYS A 40 -38.63 -8.60 18.78
N ILE A 41 -38.78 -7.62 17.89
CA ILE A 41 -39.84 -6.62 17.97
C ILE A 41 -41.11 -7.21 17.36
N LEU A 42 -42.02 -7.68 18.21
CA LEU A 42 -43.28 -8.31 17.78
C LEU A 42 -44.49 -7.35 17.82
N ASN A 43 -44.40 -6.25 18.57
CA ASN A 43 -45.50 -5.31 18.75
C ASN A 43 -45.70 -4.42 17.50
N ASP A 44 -46.89 -4.49 16.90
CA ASP A 44 -47.29 -3.75 15.69
C ASP A 44 -47.19 -2.23 15.87
N THR A 45 -47.52 -1.72 17.07
CA THR A 45 -47.42 -0.28 17.38
C THR A 45 -45.97 0.19 17.41
N THR A 46 -45.07 -0.65 17.92
CA THR A 46 -43.64 -0.36 17.95
C THR A 46 -43.05 -0.34 16.53
N LYS A 47 -43.42 -1.31 15.68
CA LYS A 47 -43.01 -1.34 14.26
C LYS A 47 -43.50 -0.11 13.50
N PHE A 48 -44.75 0.31 13.74
CA PHE A 48 -45.34 1.51 13.15
C PHE A 48 -44.56 2.78 13.51
N ASN A 49 -44.21 2.96 14.79
CA ASN A 49 -43.45 4.12 15.25
C ASN A 49 -42.03 4.16 14.66
N TYR A 50 -41.36 3.01 14.52
CA TYR A 50 -40.05 2.95 13.86
C TYR A 50 -40.13 3.36 12.39
N VAL A 51 -41.17 2.95 11.66
CA VAL A 51 -41.36 3.37 10.25
C VAL A 51 -41.59 4.87 10.15
N LEU A 52 -42.43 5.44 11.03
CA LEU A 52 -42.65 6.90 11.07
C LEU A 52 -41.35 7.67 11.35
N SER A 53 -40.46 7.11 12.18
CA SER A 53 -39.16 7.74 12.45
C SER A 53 -38.16 7.64 11.29
N ALA A 54 -38.33 6.65 10.41
CA ALA A 54 -37.41 6.35 9.30
C ALA A 54 -37.78 7.08 7.99
N VAL A 55 -39.05 7.43 7.83
CA VAL A 55 -39.61 7.99 6.60
C VAL A 55 -39.58 9.52 6.67
N GLU A 56 -39.04 10.16 5.63
CA GLU A 56 -38.92 11.63 5.54
C GLU A 56 -40.29 12.33 5.54
N SER A 57 -40.34 13.57 6.04
CA SER A 57 -41.57 14.39 6.17
C SER A 57 -42.34 14.55 4.86
N ASP A 58 -41.64 14.65 3.73
CA ASP A 58 -42.26 14.85 2.41
C ASP A 58 -43.07 13.61 1.99
N ILE A 59 -42.60 12.42 2.35
CA ILE A 59 -43.28 11.15 2.06
C ILE A 59 -44.44 10.96 3.05
N LEU A 60 -44.28 11.32 4.32
CA LEU A 60 -45.35 11.24 5.32
C LEU A 60 -46.52 12.17 4.96
N ASN A 61 -46.24 13.35 4.40
CA ASN A 61 -47.28 14.26 3.91
C ASN A 61 -48.17 13.64 2.82
N SER A 62 -47.61 12.79 1.95
CA SER A 62 -48.38 12.08 0.92
C SER A 62 -49.35 11.02 1.48
N VAL A 63 -49.22 10.67 2.75
CA VAL A 63 -50.08 9.71 3.46
C VAL A 63 -50.67 10.30 4.74
N SER A 64 -50.74 11.63 4.84
CA SER A 64 -51.13 12.39 6.03
C SER A 64 -52.51 11.99 6.58
N ASP A 65 -53.49 11.73 5.71
CA ASP A 65 -54.84 11.27 6.08
C ASP A 65 -54.81 10.00 6.95
N PHE A 66 -53.84 9.10 6.70
CA PHE A 66 -53.69 7.83 7.41
C PHE A 66 -52.85 8.00 8.69
N VAL A 67 -51.83 8.85 8.67
CA VAL A 67 -50.96 9.11 9.83
C VAL A 67 -51.74 9.83 10.94
N LEU A 68 -52.67 10.72 10.58
CA LEU A 68 -53.51 11.45 11.52
C LEU A 68 -54.65 10.60 12.11
N LYS A 69 -55.08 9.55 11.41
CA LYS A 69 -56.12 8.59 11.88
C LYS A 69 -55.74 7.14 11.54
N PRO A 70 -54.79 6.54 12.28
CA PRO A 70 -54.39 5.16 12.03
C PRO A 70 -55.50 4.17 12.49
N PRO A 71 -55.74 3.07 11.75
CA PRO A 71 -56.70 2.03 12.15
C PRO A 71 -56.30 1.36 13.46
N GLU A 72 -57.27 0.87 14.25
CA GLU A 72 -56.99 0.30 15.58
C GLU A 72 -56.14 -0.97 15.54
N ASN A 73 -56.29 -1.79 14.49
CA ASN A 73 -55.58 -3.06 14.31
C ASN A 73 -54.69 -3.05 13.05
N LEU A 74 -53.50 -3.66 13.13
CA LEU A 74 -52.54 -3.85 12.02
C LEU A 74 -52.04 -2.53 11.37
N LYS A 75 -51.69 -1.55 12.21
CA LYS A 75 -51.22 -0.21 11.82
C LYS A 75 -50.01 -0.29 10.90
N TYR A 76 -49.06 -1.18 11.21
CA TYR A 76 -47.85 -1.35 10.41
C TYR A 76 -48.15 -1.90 9.01
N ASN A 77 -48.93 -2.97 8.91
CA ASN A 77 -49.24 -3.62 7.63
C ASN A 77 -50.07 -2.72 6.71
N ALA A 78 -51.00 -1.95 7.29
CA ALA A 78 -51.79 -0.98 6.54
C ALA A 78 -50.94 0.19 6.02
N LEU A 79 -50.01 0.72 6.83
CA LEU A 79 -49.06 1.74 6.40
C LEU A 79 -48.11 1.22 5.31
N LYS A 80 -47.56 0.00 5.46
CA LYS A 80 -46.72 -0.68 4.46
C LYS A 80 -47.41 -0.78 3.11
N LYS A 81 -48.65 -1.30 3.07
CA LYS A 81 -49.42 -1.42 1.83
C LYS A 81 -49.67 -0.07 1.18
N ARG A 82 -49.94 0.97 1.97
CA ARG A 82 -50.22 2.32 1.44
C ARG A 82 -48.97 2.99 0.89
N LEU A 83 -47.83 2.91 1.59
CA LEU A 83 -46.57 3.47 1.12
C LEU A 83 -46.05 2.77 -0.14
N ILE A 84 -46.18 1.44 -0.23
CA ILE A 84 -45.85 0.70 -1.46
C ILE A 84 -46.76 1.17 -2.60
N LYS A 85 -48.07 1.28 -2.38
CA LYS A 85 -49.02 1.69 -3.43
C LYS A 85 -48.79 3.12 -3.95
N VAL A 86 -48.40 4.06 -3.09
CA VAL A 86 -48.22 5.48 -3.47
C VAL A 86 -46.88 5.72 -4.15
N HIS A 87 -45.81 5.01 -3.75
CA HIS A 87 -44.44 5.26 -4.21
C HIS A 87 -43.87 4.18 -5.15
N SER A 88 -44.59 3.08 -5.40
CA SER A 88 -44.23 2.17 -6.49
C SER A 88 -44.52 2.82 -7.85
N GLU A 89 -43.60 2.71 -8.81
CA GLU A 89 -43.82 3.20 -10.17
C GLU A 89 -45.10 2.63 -10.79
N SER A 90 -45.86 3.46 -11.50
CA SER A 90 -47.11 3.04 -12.13
C SER A 90 -46.87 1.97 -13.20
N GLU A 91 -47.79 1.01 -13.34
CA GLU A 91 -47.70 -0.06 -14.33
C GLU A 91 -47.53 0.50 -15.76
N ASP A 92 -48.17 1.63 -16.05
CA ASP A 92 -48.08 2.32 -17.35
C ASP A 92 -46.68 2.92 -17.60
N SER A 93 -45.97 3.34 -16.55
CA SER A 93 -44.58 3.81 -16.64
C SER A 93 -43.60 2.66 -16.88
N LYS A 94 -43.81 1.51 -16.23
CA LYS A 94 -42.99 0.30 -16.44
C LYS A 94 -43.12 -0.23 -17.88
N ILE A 95 -44.34 -0.23 -18.42
CA ILE A 95 -44.62 -0.62 -19.81
C ILE A 95 -43.98 0.38 -20.80
N ARG A 96 -44.02 1.70 -20.53
CA ARG A 96 -43.33 2.71 -21.36
C ARG A 96 -41.82 2.55 -21.36
N ILE A 97 -41.20 2.25 -20.22
CA ILE A 97 -39.77 1.97 -20.12
C ILE A 97 -39.40 0.76 -21.00
N LEU A 98 -40.23 -0.29 -20.97
CA LEU A 98 -40.05 -1.48 -21.79
C LEU A 98 -40.14 -1.18 -23.31
N LEU A 99 -41.08 -0.33 -23.71
CA LEU A 99 -41.33 -0.04 -25.13
C LEU A 99 -40.35 0.99 -25.71
N GLN A 100 -39.78 1.91 -24.93
CA GLN A 100 -39.04 3.06 -25.47
C GLN A 100 -37.62 3.28 -24.95
N ARG A 101 -37.18 2.63 -23.85
CA ARG A 101 -35.89 2.99 -23.20
C ARG A 101 -34.85 1.89 -23.09
N LEU A 102 -35.14 0.67 -23.55
CA LEU A 102 -34.21 -0.46 -23.47
C LEU A 102 -33.77 -0.86 -24.88
N GLU A 103 -32.55 -0.48 -25.23
CA GLU A 103 -31.83 -0.91 -26.44
C GLU A 103 -30.66 -1.81 -26.03
N LEU A 104 -30.15 -2.61 -26.99
CA LEU A 104 -29.05 -3.53 -26.72
C LEU A 104 -27.74 -2.79 -26.38
N GLY A 105 -27.40 -1.74 -27.14
CA GLY A 105 -26.14 -1.00 -26.96
C GLY A 105 -24.91 -1.93 -26.94
N ASP A 106 -23.98 -1.67 -26.01
CA ASP A 106 -22.78 -2.51 -25.78
C ASP A 106 -23.07 -3.71 -24.84
N GLN A 107 -24.34 -3.93 -24.45
CA GLN A 107 -24.70 -4.97 -23.49
C GLN A 107 -24.92 -6.31 -24.20
N ARG A 108 -24.61 -7.40 -23.49
CA ARG A 108 -24.91 -8.75 -23.97
C ARG A 108 -26.43 -8.98 -24.10
N PRO A 109 -26.90 -9.66 -25.17
CA PRO A 109 -28.31 -10.04 -25.34
C PRO A 109 -28.97 -10.63 -24.09
N SER A 110 -28.27 -11.47 -23.32
CA SER A 110 -28.77 -12.05 -22.06
C SER A 110 -28.98 -11.03 -20.93
N HIS A 111 -28.13 -10.01 -20.84
CA HIS A 111 -28.29 -8.92 -19.87
C HIS A 111 -29.46 -8.02 -20.21
N LEU A 112 -29.71 -7.77 -21.50
CA LEU A 112 -30.90 -7.06 -21.95
C LEU A 112 -32.17 -7.81 -21.54
N LEU A 113 -32.22 -9.13 -21.74
CA LEU A 113 -33.37 -9.96 -21.35
C LEU A 113 -33.65 -9.87 -19.84
N ARG A 114 -32.60 -9.95 -19.01
CA ARG A 114 -32.74 -9.87 -17.54
C ARG A 114 -33.26 -8.50 -17.09
N ARG A 115 -32.82 -7.41 -17.73
CA ARG A 115 -33.35 -6.06 -17.46
C ARG A 115 -34.81 -5.93 -17.88
N MET A 116 -35.18 -6.49 -19.03
CA MET A 116 -36.57 -6.49 -19.46
C MET A 116 -37.45 -7.25 -18.46
N ARG A 117 -37.04 -8.45 -18.00
CA ARG A 117 -37.73 -9.21 -16.94
C ARG A 117 -37.86 -8.44 -15.63
N PHE A 118 -36.81 -7.71 -15.24
CA PHE A 118 -36.82 -6.89 -14.02
C PHE A 118 -37.89 -5.79 -14.06
N HIS A 119 -38.13 -5.19 -15.23
CA HIS A 119 -39.13 -4.13 -15.39
C HIS A 119 -40.55 -4.67 -15.65
N THR A 120 -40.70 -5.88 -16.21
CA THR A 120 -42.02 -6.49 -16.43
C THR A 120 -42.60 -7.20 -15.20
N GLY A 121 -41.75 -7.77 -14.34
CA GLY A 121 -42.20 -8.73 -13.33
C GLY A 121 -42.99 -9.90 -13.98
N ASP A 122 -44.01 -10.40 -13.29
CA ASP A 122 -44.91 -11.48 -13.75
C ASP A 122 -46.03 -11.00 -14.68
N ASN A 123 -46.13 -9.69 -14.95
CA ASN A 123 -47.30 -9.09 -15.61
C ASN A 123 -47.28 -9.20 -17.15
N VAL A 124 -46.14 -9.54 -17.76
CA VAL A 124 -45.99 -9.65 -19.23
C VAL A 124 -45.74 -11.10 -19.61
N GLY A 125 -46.63 -11.67 -20.43
CA GLY A 125 -46.49 -13.04 -20.91
C GLY A 125 -45.19 -13.28 -21.68
N GLU A 126 -44.55 -14.41 -21.42
CA GLU A 126 -43.26 -14.79 -22.00
C GLU A 126 -43.19 -14.74 -23.54
N PRO A 127 -44.26 -15.05 -24.31
CA PRO A 127 -44.26 -14.90 -25.77
C PRO A 127 -44.12 -13.44 -26.24
N LEU A 128 -44.76 -12.50 -25.52
CA LEU A 128 -44.67 -11.07 -25.84
C LEU A 128 -43.26 -10.56 -25.51
N LEU A 129 -42.72 -10.96 -24.36
CA LEU A 129 -41.35 -10.64 -23.97
C LEU A 129 -40.33 -11.19 -24.97
N LYS A 130 -40.53 -12.43 -25.45
CA LYS A 130 -39.70 -13.06 -26.49
C LYS A 130 -39.73 -12.26 -27.79
N SER A 131 -40.90 -11.83 -28.25
CA SER A 131 -41.03 -11.04 -29.48
C SER A 131 -40.36 -9.66 -29.37
N LEU A 132 -40.53 -8.98 -28.23
CA LEU A 132 -39.92 -7.68 -27.98
C LEU A 132 -38.40 -7.78 -27.83
N TRP A 133 -37.91 -8.82 -27.16
CA TRP A 133 -36.48 -9.05 -27.00
C TRP A 133 -35.81 -9.41 -28.33
N LEU A 134 -36.38 -10.33 -29.11
CA LEU A 134 -35.87 -10.68 -30.44
C LEU A 134 -35.84 -9.47 -31.37
N GLY A 135 -36.91 -8.65 -31.39
CA GLY A 135 -36.98 -7.44 -32.22
C GLY A 135 -35.95 -6.36 -31.87
N ARG A 136 -35.22 -6.49 -30.75
CA ARG A 136 -34.16 -5.55 -30.31
C ARG A 136 -32.75 -6.06 -30.59
N LEU A 137 -32.60 -7.27 -31.14
CA LEU A 137 -31.30 -7.84 -31.54
C LEU A 137 -30.96 -7.50 -32.99
N PRO A 138 -29.70 -7.63 -33.45
CA PRO A 138 -29.34 -7.42 -34.84
C PRO A 138 -30.02 -8.42 -35.80
N ASN A 139 -30.36 -7.99 -37.02
CA ASN A 139 -31.10 -8.80 -38.00
C ASN A 139 -30.44 -10.17 -38.31
N GLY A 140 -29.10 -10.22 -38.34
CA GLY A 140 -28.35 -11.46 -38.53
C GLY A 140 -28.58 -12.46 -37.41
N THR A 141 -28.55 -11.98 -36.16
CA THR A 141 -28.80 -12.78 -34.95
C THR A 141 -30.27 -13.20 -34.88
N GLN A 142 -31.22 -12.32 -35.22
CA GLN A 142 -32.65 -12.63 -35.25
C GLN A 142 -32.97 -13.79 -36.19
N THR A 143 -32.37 -13.80 -37.39
CA THR A 143 -32.62 -14.83 -38.41
C THR A 143 -32.17 -16.21 -37.93
N ILE A 144 -31.01 -16.28 -37.26
CA ILE A 144 -30.45 -17.52 -36.72
C ILE A 144 -31.30 -18.01 -35.53
N LEU A 145 -31.67 -17.11 -34.62
CA LEU A 145 -32.48 -17.46 -33.44
C LEU A 145 -33.91 -17.84 -33.80
N ALA A 146 -34.48 -17.30 -34.89
CA ALA A 146 -35.82 -17.66 -35.37
C ALA A 146 -35.90 -19.11 -35.86
N ALA A 147 -34.79 -19.71 -36.27
CA ALA A 147 -34.72 -21.12 -36.66
C ALA A 147 -34.63 -22.08 -35.46
N LEU A 148 -34.37 -21.57 -34.25
CA LEU A 148 -34.19 -22.37 -33.03
C LEU A 148 -35.47 -22.34 -32.18
N ASN A 149 -36.04 -23.51 -31.91
CA ASN A 149 -37.26 -23.64 -31.12
C ASN A 149 -36.96 -23.95 -29.64
N GLU A 150 -36.15 -23.09 -29.01
CA GLU A 150 -35.68 -23.26 -27.62
C GLU A 150 -36.30 -22.25 -26.64
N ASN A 151 -36.09 -22.50 -25.34
CA ASN A 151 -36.54 -21.63 -24.25
C ASN A 151 -35.79 -20.28 -24.27
N LEU A 152 -36.43 -19.22 -23.77
CA LEU A 152 -35.94 -17.84 -23.91
C LEU A 152 -34.57 -17.62 -23.26
N ASP A 153 -34.29 -18.26 -22.13
CA ASP A 153 -32.97 -18.20 -21.45
C ASP A 153 -31.86 -18.92 -22.24
N GLN A 154 -32.20 -20.00 -22.96
CA GLN A 154 -31.27 -20.70 -23.83
C GLN A 154 -30.99 -19.89 -25.10
N LEU A 155 -32.03 -19.31 -25.70
CA LEU A 155 -31.90 -18.39 -26.84
C LEU A 155 -31.03 -17.18 -26.49
N ALA A 156 -31.16 -16.62 -25.28
CA ALA A 156 -30.29 -15.55 -24.80
C ALA A 156 -28.81 -15.96 -24.70
N THR A 157 -28.54 -17.19 -24.26
CA THR A 157 -27.18 -17.72 -24.16
C THR A 157 -26.57 -17.98 -25.55
N VAL A 158 -27.37 -18.45 -26.50
CA VAL A 158 -26.95 -18.63 -27.90
C VAL A 158 -26.72 -17.28 -28.58
N ALA A 159 -27.58 -16.29 -28.31
CA ALA A 159 -27.44 -14.93 -28.82
C ALA A 159 -26.12 -14.27 -28.37
N ASP A 160 -25.72 -14.46 -27.10
CA ASP A 160 -24.44 -13.97 -26.59
C ASP A 160 -23.24 -14.56 -27.36
N LYS A 161 -23.26 -15.86 -27.65
CA LYS A 161 -22.20 -16.53 -28.42
C LYS A 161 -22.12 -16.02 -29.86
N ILE A 162 -23.27 -15.76 -30.50
CA ILE A 162 -23.32 -15.17 -31.85
C ILE A 162 -22.75 -13.74 -31.82
N ASN A 163 -23.10 -12.96 -30.79
CA ASN A 163 -22.61 -11.59 -30.65
C ASN A 163 -21.09 -11.54 -30.47
N ASP A 164 -20.52 -12.43 -29.66
CA ASP A 164 -19.06 -12.53 -29.44
C ASP A 164 -18.30 -12.91 -30.73
N LEU A 165 -18.88 -13.77 -31.58
CA LEU A 165 -18.31 -14.15 -32.88
C LEU A 165 -18.38 -13.01 -33.92
N THR A 166 -19.46 -12.22 -33.90
CA THR A 166 -19.68 -11.14 -34.86
C THR A 166 -18.78 -9.93 -34.56
N PHE A 167 -18.63 -9.56 -33.27
CA PHE A 167 -17.69 -8.53 -32.82
C PHE A 167 -16.24 -8.84 -33.23
N SER A 168 -15.86 -10.12 -33.20
CA SER A 168 -14.51 -10.57 -33.59
C SER A 168 -14.22 -10.37 -35.09
N GLN A 169 -15.23 -10.43 -35.97
CA GLN A 169 -15.08 -10.19 -37.40
C GLN A 169 -15.11 -8.70 -37.76
N GLU A 170 -15.95 -7.90 -37.09
CA GLU A 170 -16.01 -6.46 -37.32
C GLU A 170 -14.71 -5.77 -36.90
N ILE A 171 -14.10 -6.16 -35.77
CA ILE A 171 -12.80 -5.63 -35.32
C ILE A 171 -11.74 -5.81 -36.41
N ASN A 172 -11.67 -6.98 -37.06
CA ASN A 172 -10.70 -7.27 -38.12
C ASN A 172 -10.96 -6.46 -39.41
N SER A 173 -12.23 -6.15 -39.71
CA SER A 173 -12.60 -5.36 -40.89
C SER A 173 -12.38 -3.84 -40.70
N VAL A 174 -12.58 -3.34 -39.47
CA VAL A 174 -12.42 -1.92 -39.10
C VAL A 174 -10.94 -1.53 -39.04
N THR A 175 -10.04 -2.43 -38.61
CA THR A 175 -8.57 -2.18 -38.68
C THR A 175 -8.07 -2.04 -40.12
N ALA A 176 -8.70 -2.69 -41.09
CA ALA A 176 -8.34 -2.58 -42.50
C ALA A 176 -8.87 -1.28 -43.14
N THR A 177 -10.09 -0.85 -42.81
CA THR A 177 -10.68 0.38 -43.36
C THR A 177 -10.13 1.66 -42.73
N SER A 178 -9.74 1.62 -41.45
CA SER A 178 -9.15 2.78 -40.76
C SER A 178 -7.81 3.20 -41.37
N LYS A 179 -6.98 2.24 -41.83
CA LYS A 179 -5.68 2.53 -42.47
C LYS A 179 -5.82 3.28 -43.80
N ASN A 180 -6.86 2.98 -44.57
CA ASN A 180 -7.09 3.65 -45.87
C ASN A 180 -7.64 5.08 -45.69
N LYS A 181 -8.49 5.31 -44.68
CA LYS A 181 -9.01 6.66 -44.39
C LYS A 181 -7.95 7.60 -43.81
N THR A 182 -7.04 7.10 -42.98
CA THR A 182 -5.92 7.92 -42.46
C THR A 182 -4.97 8.34 -43.57
N ALA A 183 -4.64 7.45 -44.51
CA ALA A 183 -3.80 7.80 -45.66
C ALA A 183 -4.46 8.86 -46.58
N GLN A 184 -5.78 8.79 -46.75
CA GLN A 184 -6.54 9.76 -47.55
C GLN A 184 -6.63 11.14 -46.88
N LEU A 185 -6.77 11.18 -45.55
CA LEU A 185 -6.78 12.41 -44.76
C LEU A 185 -5.40 13.08 -44.71
N GLU A 186 -4.32 12.30 -44.61
CA GLU A 186 -2.94 12.82 -44.67
C GLU A 186 -2.64 13.47 -46.03
N GLN A 187 -3.12 12.88 -47.13
CA GLN A 187 -3.01 13.49 -48.46
C GLN A 187 -3.83 14.78 -48.61
N GLN A 188 -5.04 14.85 -48.03
CA GLN A 188 -5.85 16.07 -48.05
C GLN A 188 -5.24 17.19 -47.19
N ILE A 189 -4.66 16.85 -46.04
CA ILE A 189 -3.97 17.82 -45.18
C ILE A 189 -2.73 18.36 -45.89
N ALA A 190 -1.98 17.52 -46.60
CA ALA A 190 -0.83 17.98 -47.39
C ALA A 190 -1.23 18.93 -48.52
N GLN A 191 -2.32 18.63 -49.26
CA GLN A 191 -2.85 19.51 -50.30
C GLN A 191 -3.36 20.86 -49.75
N LEU A 192 -4.10 20.83 -48.64
CA LEU A 192 -4.60 22.05 -48.00
C LEU A 192 -3.45 22.92 -47.47
N THR A 193 -2.39 22.30 -46.94
CA THR A 193 -1.21 23.02 -46.45
C THR A 193 -0.46 23.72 -47.60
N GLN A 194 -0.41 23.09 -48.78
CA GLN A 194 0.19 23.67 -49.99
C GLN A 194 -0.65 24.84 -50.53
N GLN A 195 -1.98 24.70 -50.57
CA GLN A 195 -2.90 25.79 -50.98
C GLN A 195 -2.84 26.98 -50.04
N VAL A 196 -2.71 26.74 -48.73
CA VAL A 196 -2.53 27.82 -47.74
C VAL A 196 -1.18 28.51 -47.94
N SER A 197 -0.10 27.80 -48.29
CA SER A 197 1.19 28.45 -48.56
C SER A 197 1.16 29.31 -49.84
N GLU A 198 0.42 28.89 -50.87
CA GLU A 198 0.23 29.65 -52.11
C GLU A 198 -0.64 30.89 -51.91
N LEU A 199 -1.69 30.78 -51.07
CA LEU A 199 -2.49 31.94 -50.68
C LEU A 199 -1.69 32.94 -49.84
N THR A 200 -0.79 32.45 -48.99
CA THR A 200 0.07 33.29 -48.13
C THR A 200 1.15 34.02 -48.94
N SER A 201 1.60 33.46 -50.08
CA SER A 201 2.53 34.14 -50.98
C SER A 201 1.84 35.23 -51.82
N PHE A 202 0.56 35.04 -52.18
CA PHE A 202 -0.24 36.03 -52.90
C PHE A 202 -0.56 37.30 -52.07
N VAL A 203 -0.75 37.15 -50.75
CA VAL A 203 -1.04 38.27 -49.85
C VAL A 203 0.17 39.21 -49.65
N LYS A 204 1.39 38.75 -49.92
CA LYS A 204 2.62 39.55 -49.76
C LYS A 204 2.92 40.52 -50.92
N HIS A 205 2.17 40.50 -52.03
CA HIS A 205 2.46 41.34 -53.20
C HIS A 205 1.41 42.42 -53.49
N SER A 206 0.52 42.73 -52.54
CA SER A 206 -0.53 43.73 -52.77
C SER A 206 -0.88 44.51 -51.52
N ARG A 207 -0.23 45.68 -51.33
CA ARG A 207 -0.88 47.03 -51.23
C ARG A 207 -0.10 48.03 -50.37
N SER A 208 0.13 49.19 -50.98
CA SER A 208 0.19 50.53 -50.37
C SER A 208 -1.07 51.33 -50.83
N PRO A 209 -1.30 52.60 -50.40
CA PRO A 209 -1.50 53.09 -49.04
C PRO A 209 -2.84 53.86 -48.82
N ALA A 210 -3.15 54.18 -47.55
CA ALA A 210 -3.99 55.28 -47.04
C ALA A 210 -5.54 55.20 -47.13
N ARG A 211 -6.27 55.30 -45.99
CA ARG A 211 -6.72 56.54 -45.30
C ARG A 211 -7.66 56.18 -44.12
N ASN A 212 -7.54 56.99 -43.06
CA ASN A 212 -8.16 56.89 -41.72
C ASN A 212 -9.70 56.81 -41.67
N SER A 213 -10.24 56.12 -40.65
CA SER A 213 -10.93 56.78 -39.51
C SER A 213 -11.47 55.79 -38.46
N ASN A 214 -11.08 56.07 -37.21
CA ASN A 214 -11.79 56.01 -35.93
C ASN A 214 -12.50 54.74 -35.39
N HIS A 215 -12.02 54.40 -34.19
CA HIS A 215 -12.73 53.96 -32.97
C HIS A 215 -13.28 52.53 -32.91
N PHE A 216 -12.51 51.63 -32.27
CA PHE A 216 -12.96 50.78 -31.15
C PHE A 216 -11.71 50.21 -30.44
N CYS A 217 -11.44 50.60 -29.19
CA CYS A 217 -10.37 50.04 -28.36
C CYS A 217 -10.98 49.29 -27.17
N ASN A 218 -10.88 47.95 -27.18
CA ASN A 218 -10.83 47.13 -25.97
C ASN A 218 -9.36 46.99 -25.58
N HIS A 219 -9.00 47.53 -24.41
CA HIS A 219 -7.67 47.43 -23.83
C HIS A 219 -7.49 46.07 -23.13
N ARG A 220 -6.40 45.35 -23.45
CA ARG A 220 -5.41 44.83 -22.48
C ARG A 220 -4.35 43.95 -23.17
N GLU A 221 -3.40 44.61 -23.84
CA GLU A 221 -2.02 44.16 -23.95
C GLU A 221 -1.14 45.37 -23.57
N PHE A 222 -0.47 45.29 -22.43
CA PHE A 222 0.54 46.28 -22.03
C PHE A 222 1.89 45.71 -22.48
N PHE A 223 2.47 46.35 -23.50
CA PHE A 223 3.76 46.12 -24.17
C PHE A 223 3.78 45.15 -25.37
N GLU A 224 3.79 45.73 -26.58
CA GLU A 224 4.30 45.09 -27.81
C GLU A 224 5.84 45.04 -27.79
N PRO A 225 6.48 43.96 -28.27
CA PRO A 225 7.92 43.94 -28.49
C PRO A 225 8.25 44.74 -29.76
N SER A 226 8.80 45.95 -29.62
CA SER A 226 9.33 46.70 -30.76
C SER A 226 10.57 46.00 -31.33
N SER A 227 10.50 45.63 -32.60
CA SER A 227 11.49 44.88 -33.38
C SER A 227 12.69 45.72 -33.84
N GLN A 228 13.33 46.46 -32.93
CA GLN A 228 14.62 47.12 -33.18
C GLN A 228 15.51 47.04 -31.94
N THR A 229 16.58 46.25 -32.00
CA THR A 229 17.67 46.26 -31.02
C THR A 229 18.48 47.55 -31.17
N PRO A 230 18.58 48.43 -30.15
CA PRO A 230 19.43 49.61 -30.23
C PRO A 230 20.91 49.20 -30.12
N THR A 231 21.75 49.76 -30.99
CA THR A 231 23.18 49.47 -31.09
C THR A 231 24.05 50.12 -29.99
N ASP A 232 23.47 50.92 -29.08
CA ASP A 232 24.19 51.52 -27.94
C ASP A 232 23.34 51.48 -26.64
N PRO A 233 23.82 50.84 -25.55
CA PRO A 233 23.13 50.79 -24.25
C PRO A 233 22.85 52.17 -23.63
N SER A 234 23.65 53.18 -23.97
CA SER A 234 23.58 54.53 -23.40
C SER A 234 22.35 55.29 -23.88
N GLU A 235 21.99 55.09 -25.16
CA GLU A 235 20.83 55.71 -25.80
C GLU A 235 19.51 55.09 -25.30
N PHE A 236 19.50 53.77 -25.06
CA PHE A 236 18.36 53.07 -24.47
C PHE A 236 18.04 53.59 -23.06
N LEU A 237 19.06 53.78 -22.21
CA LEU A 237 18.87 54.30 -20.84
C LEU A 237 18.42 55.77 -20.82
N LEU A 238 18.89 56.59 -21.75
CA LEU A 238 18.43 57.97 -21.91
C LEU A 238 16.95 58.02 -22.32
N ARG A 239 16.57 57.20 -23.30
CA ARG A 239 15.19 57.09 -23.77
C ARG A 239 14.26 56.61 -22.66
N LEU A 240 14.68 55.60 -21.90
CA LEU A 240 13.91 55.06 -20.77
C LEU A 240 13.69 56.13 -19.69
N ARG A 241 14.73 56.90 -19.34
CA ARG A 241 14.64 58.02 -18.38
C ARG A 241 13.74 59.15 -18.85
N GLU A 242 13.69 59.45 -20.15
CA GLU A 242 12.73 60.42 -20.70
C GLU A 242 11.28 59.91 -20.64
N THR A 243 11.04 58.64 -20.98
CA THR A 243 9.68 58.04 -20.87
C THR A 243 9.16 58.02 -19.43
N PHE A 244 10.02 57.74 -18.44
CA PHE A 244 9.60 57.78 -17.04
C PHE A 244 9.34 59.19 -16.52
N ARG A 245 9.94 60.23 -17.13
CA ARG A 245 9.69 61.64 -16.78
C ARG A 245 8.36 62.16 -17.32
N THR A 246 7.79 61.55 -18.36
CA THR A 246 6.52 61.97 -18.98
C THR A 246 5.29 61.27 -18.41
N LEU A 247 5.47 60.24 -17.57
CA LEU A 247 4.38 59.57 -16.86
C LEU A 247 3.83 60.46 -15.72
N LYS A 248 2.69 61.11 -15.96
CA LYS A 248 1.89 61.73 -14.89
C LYS A 248 0.82 60.74 -14.39
N PRO A 249 0.55 60.67 -13.07
CA PRO A 249 -0.54 59.86 -12.55
C PRO A 249 -1.88 60.37 -13.09
N THR A 250 -2.69 59.46 -13.63
CA THR A 250 -4.07 59.73 -14.02
C THR A 250 -4.91 59.87 -12.75
N PRO A 251 -5.77 60.90 -12.61
CA PRO A 251 -6.70 60.98 -11.49
C PRO A 251 -7.65 59.78 -11.54
N ALA A 252 -7.89 59.15 -10.39
CA ALA A 252 -8.86 58.07 -10.29
C ALA A 252 -10.26 58.56 -10.72
N SER A 253 -10.86 57.89 -11.71
CA SER A 253 -12.26 58.09 -12.05
C SER A 253 -13.12 57.55 -10.90
N CYS A 254 -13.88 58.44 -10.25
CA CYS A 254 -14.87 58.06 -9.25
C CYS A 254 -15.96 57.19 -9.90
N HIS A 255 -15.92 55.88 -9.65
CA HIS A 255 -17.09 55.03 -9.78
C HIS A 255 -17.88 55.07 -8.48
N SER A 256 -19.17 55.33 -8.62
CA SER A 256 -20.30 55.17 -7.68
C SER A 256 -19.99 54.84 -6.22
N SER A 257 -20.60 55.58 -5.31
CA SER A 257 -20.68 55.30 -3.87
C SER A 257 -20.93 53.82 -3.56
N THR A 258 -19.87 53.09 -3.22
CA THR A 258 -19.97 51.79 -2.56
C THR A 258 -20.43 52.05 -1.13
N SER A 259 -21.57 51.48 -0.74
CA SER A 259 -21.99 51.47 0.66
C SER A 259 -20.95 50.70 1.45
N CYS A 260 -20.26 51.36 2.39
CA CYS A 260 -19.33 50.70 3.30
C CYS A 260 -20.09 49.58 4.03
N PHE A 261 -19.55 48.35 4.01
CA PHE A 261 -20.14 47.23 4.74
C PHE A 261 -19.98 47.49 6.24
N VAL A 262 -21.03 48.03 6.87
CA VAL A 262 -21.10 48.24 8.31
C VAL A 262 -21.76 47.02 8.94
N HIS A 263 -21.05 46.35 9.84
CA HIS A 263 -21.60 45.22 10.59
C HIS A 263 -22.88 45.66 11.32
N THR A 264 -24.02 45.07 10.99
CA THR A 264 -25.36 45.43 11.53
C THR A 264 -25.42 45.59 13.07
N PRO A 265 -24.70 44.76 13.88
CA PRO A 265 -24.69 44.89 15.34
C PRO A 265 -23.94 46.12 15.88
N LEU A 266 -23.11 46.82 15.07
CA LEU A 266 -22.44 48.06 15.52
C LEU A 266 -23.44 49.17 15.86
N LYS A 267 -24.64 49.13 15.28
CA LYS A 267 -25.71 50.08 15.58
C LYS A 267 -26.25 49.92 17.00
N THR A 268 -26.14 48.74 17.60
CA THR A 268 -26.81 48.38 18.88
C THR A 268 -25.86 47.87 19.97
N CYS A 269 -24.59 47.59 19.68
CA CYS A 269 -23.66 46.99 20.64
C CYS A 269 -23.22 47.96 21.74
N SER A 270 -23.20 47.51 23.01
CA SER A 270 -22.71 48.32 24.14
C SER A 270 -21.19 48.51 24.13
N HIS A 271 -20.44 47.50 23.67
CA HIS A 271 -18.98 47.50 23.63
C HIS A 271 -18.45 47.18 22.23
N VAL A 272 -17.23 47.62 21.93
CA VAL A 272 -16.53 47.37 20.67
C VAL A 272 -15.07 47.00 20.92
N VAL A 273 -14.48 46.23 20.01
CA VAL A 273 -13.02 46.03 19.92
C VAL A 273 -12.45 46.86 18.77
N VAL A 274 -11.27 47.41 18.99
CA VAL A 274 -10.58 48.35 18.11
C VAL A 274 -9.39 47.68 17.46
N ARG A 275 -9.27 47.81 16.14
CA ARG A 275 -8.10 47.34 15.39
C ARG A 275 -6.87 48.21 15.71
N VAL A 276 -5.78 47.58 16.13
CA VAL A 276 -4.50 48.26 16.37
C VAL A 276 -3.72 48.33 15.05
N GLU A 277 -3.32 49.55 14.65
CA GLU A 277 -2.55 49.78 13.42
C GLU A 277 -1.04 49.90 13.73
N GLY A 278 -0.20 49.24 12.91
CA GLY A 278 1.27 49.23 13.04
C GLY A 278 1.92 47.89 12.65
N LEU A 279 3.24 47.91 12.41
CA LEU A 279 4.07 46.72 12.18
C LEU A 279 4.12 45.88 13.48
N LYS A 280 3.74 44.61 13.41
CA LYS A 280 3.58 43.75 14.60
C LYS A 280 4.53 42.55 14.58
N PRO A 281 5.06 42.14 15.74
CA PRO A 281 5.67 40.82 15.93
C PRO A 281 4.63 39.71 15.72
N SER A 282 5.09 38.55 15.25
CA SER A 282 4.27 37.35 15.07
C SER A 282 3.47 37.00 16.34
N LEU A 283 2.22 36.54 16.15
CA LEU A 283 1.29 36.05 17.20
C LEU A 283 0.65 37.11 18.13
N THR A 284 0.68 38.39 17.78
CA THR A 284 -0.04 39.43 18.55
C THR A 284 -1.49 39.62 18.10
N ALA A 285 -2.40 39.80 19.06
CA ALA A 285 -3.83 39.96 18.77
C ALA A 285 -4.09 41.20 17.87
N PRO A 286 -4.89 41.06 16.80
CA PRO A 286 -5.13 42.17 15.86
C PRO A 286 -6.02 43.28 16.42
N TYR A 287 -6.82 42.99 17.45
CA TYR A 287 -7.78 43.91 18.08
C TYR A 287 -7.54 44.04 19.58
N GLN A 288 -7.88 45.19 20.15
CA GLN A 288 -7.88 45.49 21.58
C GLN A 288 -9.28 45.89 22.05
N GLY A 289 -9.60 45.62 23.31
CA GLY A 289 -10.92 45.87 23.91
C GLY A 289 -11.31 44.70 24.82
N PRO A 290 -12.56 44.64 25.31
CA PRO A 290 -13.73 45.44 24.91
C PRO A 290 -13.72 46.87 25.49
N PHE A 291 -14.12 47.85 24.68
CA PHE A 291 -14.27 49.26 25.08
C PHE A 291 -15.73 49.71 24.99
N GLU A 292 -16.19 50.47 25.98
CA GLU A 292 -17.56 50.97 26.07
C GLU A 292 -17.83 52.05 25.01
N VAL A 293 -18.97 51.97 24.32
CA VAL A 293 -19.40 52.96 23.32
C VAL A 293 -20.26 54.04 23.97
N LEU A 294 -19.77 55.28 23.97
CA LEU A 294 -20.46 56.43 24.56
C LEU A 294 -21.40 57.12 23.55
N SER A 295 -20.95 57.32 22.31
CA SER A 295 -21.77 57.92 21.25
C SER A 295 -21.42 57.36 19.87
N ARG A 296 -22.40 57.32 18.96
CA ARG A 296 -22.27 56.75 17.61
C ARG A 296 -22.67 57.80 16.58
N THR A 297 -21.89 57.90 15.50
CA THR A 297 -22.21 58.68 14.29
C THR A 297 -22.07 57.78 13.07
N ASP A 298 -22.56 58.22 11.90
CA ASP A 298 -22.52 57.42 10.66
C ASP A 298 -21.10 57.08 10.16
N LYS A 299 -20.06 57.73 10.71
CA LYS A 299 -18.66 57.50 10.31
C LYS A 299 -17.70 57.20 11.47
N HIS A 300 -18.03 57.59 12.69
CA HIS A 300 -17.15 57.47 13.86
C HIS A 300 -17.92 57.09 15.13
N PHE A 301 -17.26 56.35 16.03
CA PHE A 301 -17.77 56.06 17.37
C PHE A 301 -16.85 56.69 18.40
N THR A 302 -17.43 57.26 19.44
CA THR A 302 -16.68 57.72 20.62
C THR A 302 -16.73 56.64 21.67
N ILE A 303 -15.58 56.11 22.04
CA ILE A 303 -15.44 55.00 22.98
C ILE A 303 -14.60 55.41 24.19
N LYS A 304 -14.80 54.73 25.32
CA LYS A 304 -14.05 54.96 26.55
C LYS A 304 -12.85 54.00 26.63
N ILE A 305 -11.64 54.55 26.58
CA ILE A 305 -10.38 53.81 26.76
C ILE A 305 -9.69 54.40 27.99
N ASN A 306 -9.52 53.61 29.06
CA ASN A 306 -8.80 54.01 30.29
C ASN A 306 -9.22 55.40 30.83
N ASP A 307 -10.54 55.60 31.03
CA ASP A 307 -11.17 56.85 31.47
C ASP A 307 -11.00 58.09 30.56
N ARG A 308 -10.52 57.90 29.33
CA ARG A 308 -10.49 58.95 28.30
C ARG A 308 -11.43 58.60 27.15
N THR A 309 -12.06 59.61 26.58
CA THR A 309 -12.93 59.45 25.39
C THR A 309 -12.10 59.54 24.12
N SER A 310 -12.21 58.55 23.23
CA SER A 310 -11.50 58.53 21.95
C SER A 310 -12.48 58.28 20.81
N THR A 311 -12.36 59.09 19.75
CA THR A 311 -13.20 58.98 18.55
C THR A 311 -12.48 58.13 17.51
N ILE A 312 -13.10 57.04 17.07
CA ILE A 312 -12.52 56.03 16.18
C ILE A 312 -13.43 55.82 14.97
N SER A 313 -12.85 55.69 13.78
CA SER A 313 -13.62 55.42 12.55
C SER A 313 -14.30 54.05 12.61
N ILE A 314 -15.48 53.95 12.01
CA ILE A 314 -16.28 52.72 12.00
C ILE A 314 -15.53 51.52 11.40
N ASP A 315 -14.63 51.78 10.44
CA ASP A 315 -13.83 50.76 9.74
C ASP A 315 -12.81 50.05 10.65
N ARG A 316 -12.51 50.64 11.82
CA ARG A 316 -11.57 50.09 12.80
C ARG A 316 -12.26 49.36 13.95
N LEU A 317 -13.59 49.27 13.94
CA LEU A 317 -14.39 48.77 15.04
C LEU A 317 -15.08 47.45 14.70
N LYS A 318 -15.12 46.54 15.66
CA LYS A 318 -16.01 45.36 15.63
C LYS A 318 -16.84 45.31 16.90
N PRO A 319 -18.10 44.84 16.83
CA PRO A 319 -18.95 44.72 18.02
C PRO A 319 -18.33 43.70 18.98
N ALA A 320 -18.33 44.04 20.26
CA ALA A 320 -17.94 43.15 21.35
C ALA A 320 -19.18 42.78 22.15
N PHE A 321 -19.43 41.47 22.27
CA PHE A 321 -20.54 40.95 23.06
C PHE A 321 -20.02 40.57 24.44
N LEU A 322 -20.46 41.28 25.47
CA LEU A 322 -20.20 40.89 26.85
C LEU A 322 -21.23 39.84 27.25
N LEU A 323 -20.77 38.72 27.80
CA LEU A 323 -21.64 37.75 28.46
C LEU A 323 -22.03 38.37 29.80
N ASN A 324 -23.31 38.71 29.98
CA ASN A 324 -23.83 39.10 31.28
C ASN A 324 -23.99 37.83 32.13
N ASP A 325 -23.27 37.72 33.25
CA ASP A 325 -23.32 36.61 34.22
C ASP A 325 -24.64 36.54 35.04
N THR A 326 -25.78 36.96 34.48
CA THR A 326 -27.05 37.04 35.23
C THR A 326 -28.28 36.38 34.60
N ASP A 327 -28.13 35.55 33.57
CA ASP A 327 -29.24 34.74 33.06
C ASP A 327 -28.83 33.27 32.87
N SER A 328 -28.78 32.53 33.98
CA SER A 328 -28.56 31.08 34.01
C SER A 328 -29.85 30.24 33.95
N THR A 329 -30.99 30.80 33.51
CA THR A 329 -32.28 30.08 33.60
C THR A 329 -33.24 30.22 32.41
N LYS A 330 -32.79 30.38 31.16
CA LYS A 330 -33.71 30.22 30.01
C LYS A 330 -33.14 29.33 28.90
N GLU A 331 -33.98 28.38 28.52
CA GLU A 331 -33.78 27.32 27.53
C GLU A 331 -33.21 27.83 26.18
N PRO A 332 -32.45 27.00 25.46
CA PRO A 332 -31.85 27.38 24.19
C PRO A 332 -32.92 27.62 23.11
N PHE A 333 -32.94 28.83 22.55
CA PHE A 333 -33.68 29.17 21.34
C PHE A 333 -33.19 28.35 20.12
N PRO A 334 -34.08 28.04 19.17
CA PRO A 334 -33.85 27.04 18.14
C PRO A 334 -32.95 27.56 17.02
N VAL A 335 -31.82 26.88 16.79
CA VAL A 335 -30.96 27.11 15.62
C VAL A 335 -31.62 26.47 14.39
N GLN A 336 -31.94 27.31 13.40
CA GLN A 336 -32.26 26.89 12.04
C GLN A 336 -31.08 26.12 11.46
N LYS A 337 -31.35 24.89 11.01
CA LYS A 337 -30.38 23.97 10.41
C LYS A 337 -29.83 24.54 9.10
N SER A 338 -28.55 24.93 9.09
CA SER A 338 -27.71 24.85 7.89
C SER A 338 -26.94 23.53 7.93
N ASN A 339 -27.09 22.73 6.87
CA ASN A 339 -26.62 21.34 6.74
C ASN A 339 -25.09 21.20 6.61
N HIS A 340 -24.33 21.38 7.69
CA HIS A 340 -22.98 20.82 7.80
C HIS A 340 -22.73 20.34 9.24
N PRO A 341 -22.52 19.03 9.49
CA PRO A 341 -22.05 18.58 10.78
C PRO A 341 -20.55 18.85 10.89
N VAL A 342 -20.17 19.96 11.53
CA VAL A 342 -18.88 20.04 12.23
C VAL A 342 -19.05 19.27 13.53
N VAL A 343 -18.74 17.97 13.50
CA VAL A 343 -18.62 17.15 14.71
C VAL A 343 -17.24 17.46 15.30
N LEU A 344 -17.21 18.20 16.41
CA LEU A 344 -16.05 18.20 17.31
C LEU A 344 -15.82 16.73 17.76
N PRO A 345 -14.59 16.22 17.70
CA PRO A 345 -14.34 14.81 18.02
C PRO A 345 -14.68 14.52 19.49
N PRO A 346 -15.17 13.31 19.81
CA PRO A 346 -15.15 12.83 21.18
C PRO A 346 -13.70 12.83 21.69
N ARG A 347 -13.50 13.27 22.93
CA ARG A 347 -12.22 13.19 23.61
C ARG A 347 -11.79 11.71 23.62
N LEU A 348 -10.82 11.35 22.78
CA LEU A 348 -10.08 10.10 22.89
C LEU A 348 -9.35 10.11 24.24
N ASP A 349 -9.44 9.00 24.96
CA ASP A 349 -8.98 8.84 26.33
C ASP A 349 -7.55 9.36 26.58
N GLN A 350 -7.37 9.88 27.79
CA GLN A 350 -6.11 10.33 28.35
C GLN A 350 -5.11 9.17 28.35
N ASN A 351 -4.01 9.28 27.60
CA ASN A 351 -2.65 8.93 28.08
C ASN A 351 -1.48 9.13 27.08
N VAL A 352 -1.64 9.74 25.90
CA VAL A 352 -0.47 10.23 25.10
C VAL A 352 -0.83 11.50 24.30
N PRO A 353 -0.11 12.63 24.44
CA PRO A 353 -0.31 13.80 23.58
C PRO A 353 0.13 13.50 22.13
N ILE A 354 -0.82 13.34 21.22
CA ILE A 354 -0.55 13.25 19.77
C ILE A 354 -0.39 14.68 19.20
N PRO A 355 0.70 15.02 18.48
CA PRO A 355 0.90 16.34 17.86
C PRO A 355 -0.24 16.72 16.90
N ALA A 356 -0.57 18.01 16.80
CA ALA A 356 -1.66 18.51 15.96
C ALA A 356 -1.53 18.09 14.48
N THR A 357 -0.31 18.11 13.94
CA THR A 357 0.00 17.68 12.56
C THR A 357 -0.34 16.20 12.32
N THR A 358 -0.03 15.32 13.29
CA THR A 358 -0.34 13.88 13.20
C THR A 358 -1.85 13.62 13.18
N ARG A 359 -2.63 14.42 13.93
CA ARG A 359 -4.10 14.30 13.92
C ARG A 359 -4.69 14.70 12.58
N SER A 360 -4.17 15.75 11.94
CA SER A 360 -4.63 16.21 10.63
C SER A 360 -4.35 15.20 9.52
N VAL A 361 -3.14 14.61 9.49
CA VAL A 361 -2.77 13.57 8.52
C VAL A 361 -3.67 12.35 8.68
N LEU A 362 -3.86 11.89 9.92
CA LEU A 362 -4.71 10.74 10.21
C LEU A 362 -6.16 10.98 9.77
N TYR A 363 -6.70 12.16 10.07
CA TYR A 363 -8.06 12.53 9.67
C TYR A 363 -8.20 12.60 8.14
N ASN A 364 -7.21 13.16 7.44
CA ASN A 364 -7.23 13.22 5.98
C ASN A 364 -7.24 11.81 5.36
N LEU A 365 -6.35 10.92 5.82
CA LEU A 365 -6.30 9.54 5.37
C LEU A 365 -7.60 8.81 5.67
N GLN A 366 -8.18 9.01 6.86
CA GLN A 366 -9.45 8.41 7.24
C GLN A 366 -10.61 8.87 6.33
N VAL A 367 -10.71 10.18 6.05
CA VAL A 367 -11.77 10.72 5.19
C VAL A 367 -11.62 10.22 3.75
N ARG A 368 -10.39 10.23 3.20
CA ARG A 368 -10.13 9.71 1.85
C ARG A 368 -10.46 8.23 1.73
N PHE A 369 -10.04 7.43 2.71
CA PHE A 369 -10.25 5.99 2.70
C PHE A 369 -11.71 5.61 2.94
N CYS A 370 -12.34 6.10 4.01
CA CYS A 370 -13.69 5.68 4.40
C CYS A 370 -14.81 6.39 3.62
N ASN A 371 -14.62 7.63 3.18
CA ASN A 371 -15.70 8.40 2.53
C ASN A 371 -15.56 8.47 1.01
N GLN A 372 -14.35 8.42 0.48
CA GLN A 372 -14.07 8.60 -0.96
C GLN A 372 -13.60 7.31 -1.64
N ASN A 373 -13.42 6.22 -0.89
CA ASN A 373 -12.81 4.96 -1.34
C ASN A 373 -11.45 5.17 -2.04
N ALA A 374 -10.74 6.23 -1.68
CA ALA A 374 -9.45 6.59 -2.24
C ALA A 374 -8.33 6.00 -1.36
N ILE A 375 -7.63 4.99 -1.89
CA ILE A 375 -6.61 4.25 -1.14
C ILE A 375 -5.20 4.87 -1.22
N TYR A 376 -4.97 5.74 -2.19
CA TYR A 376 -3.68 6.35 -2.48
C TYR A 376 -3.67 7.82 -2.10
N THR A 377 -2.59 8.27 -1.45
CA THR A 377 -2.42 9.68 -1.04
C THR A 377 -0.95 10.07 -1.11
N TYR A 378 -0.64 11.21 -1.74
CA TYR A 378 0.72 11.76 -1.70
C TYR A 378 1.00 12.43 -0.35
N CYS A 379 2.20 12.19 0.17
CA CYS A 379 2.75 12.78 1.38
C CYS A 379 4.16 13.28 1.06
N GLY A 380 4.26 14.41 0.37
CA GLY A 380 5.52 14.89 -0.21
C GLY A 380 6.01 13.94 -1.31
N ILE A 381 7.25 13.49 -1.22
CA ILE A 381 7.85 12.53 -2.17
C ILE A 381 7.39 11.08 -1.96
N VAL A 382 6.55 10.82 -0.94
CA VAL A 382 6.12 9.48 -0.55
C VAL A 382 4.68 9.24 -0.99
N LEU A 383 4.42 8.08 -1.57
CA LEU A 383 3.06 7.59 -1.80
C LEU A 383 2.60 6.73 -0.61
N VAL A 384 1.52 7.14 0.06
CA VAL A 384 0.85 6.32 1.07
C VAL A 384 -0.24 5.49 0.40
N ALA A 385 -0.23 4.18 0.61
CA ALA A 385 -1.20 3.22 0.09
C ALA A 385 -1.89 2.48 1.23
N ILE A 386 -3.21 2.61 1.38
CA ILE A 386 -3.98 1.95 2.43
C ILE A 386 -4.64 0.70 1.85
N ASN A 387 -4.44 -0.46 2.46
CA ASN A 387 -5.01 -1.71 1.96
C ASN A 387 -6.55 -1.69 2.02
N PRO A 388 -7.29 -1.75 0.90
CA PRO A 388 -8.75 -1.74 0.92
C PRO A 388 -9.38 -3.05 1.43
N TYR A 389 -8.65 -4.17 1.44
CA TYR A 389 -9.19 -5.53 1.62
C TYR A 389 -10.29 -5.92 0.61
N GLU A 390 -10.33 -5.22 -0.53
CA GLU A 390 -11.29 -5.44 -1.61
C GLU A 390 -10.62 -5.17 -2.97
N GLU A 391 -11.03 -5.88 -4.01
CA GLU A 391 -10.55 -5.61 -5.37
C GLU A 391 -11.19 -4.34 -5.94
N LEU A 392 -10.35 -3.41 -6.38
CA LEU A 392 -10.81 -2.14 -6.95
C LEU A 392 -10.57 -2.10 -8.46
N PRO A 393 -11.54 -1.59 -9.27
CA PRO A 393 -11.43 -1.51 -10.73
C PRO A 393 -10.53 -0.34 -11.19
N ILE A 394 -9.42 -0.09 -10.50
CA ILE A 394 -8.48 1.02 -10.76
C ILE A 394 -7.15 0.55 -11.39
N TYR A 395 -7.01 -0.75 -11.63
CA TYR A 395 -5.78 -1.37 -12.15
C TYR A 395 -5.96 -1.93 -13.57
N GLY A 396 -6.90 -1.37 -14.33
CA GLY A 396 -7.16 -1.74 -15.72
C GLY A 396 -6.05 -1.28 -16.66
N ASN A 397 -5.96 -1.88 -17.85
CA ASN A 397 -5.00 -1.43 -18.87
C ASN A 397 -5.33 -0.01 -19.35
N ASP A 398 -6.61 0.37 -19.39
CA ASP A 398 -7.03 1.73 -19.73
C ASP A 398 -6.46 2.75 -18.74
N THR A 399 -6.44 2.39 -17.44
CA THR A 399 -5.84 3.22 -16.41
C THR A 399 -4.33 3.35 -16.61
N ILE A 400 -3.62 2.26 -16.90
CA ILE A 400 -2.18 2.30 -17.20
C ILE A 400 -1.89 3.28 -18.35
N MET A 401 -2.67 3.20 -19.43
CA MET A 401 -2.51 4.10 -20.58
C MET A 401 -2.90 5.55 -20.27
N ALA A 402 -3.82 5.79 -19.33
CA ALA A 402 -4.16 7.13 -18.88
C ALA A 402 -3.02 7.80 -18.09
N TYR A 403 -2.28 7.03 -17.27
CA TYR A 403 -1.12 7.55 -16.53
C TYR A 403 0.13 7.73 -17.39
N ARG A 404 0.24 7.00 -18.51
CA ARG A 404 1.39 7.12 -19.42
C ARG A 404 1.53 8.53 -19.98
N GLY A 405 2.73 9.11 -19.87
CA GLY A 405 3.08 10.44 -20.36
C GLY A 405 2.55 11.60 -19.51
N GLN A 406 1.90 11.34 -18.38
CA GLN A 406 1.42 12.37 -17.45
C GLN A 406 2.50 12.71 -16.41
N SER A 407 2.53 13.96 -15.96
CA SER A 407 3.45 14.36 -14.89
C SER A 407 2.89 14.03 -13.52
N MET A 408 3.78 13.88 -12.53
CA MET A 408 3.39 13.66 -11.14
C MET A 408 2.47 14.79 -10.63
N GLY A 409 1.23 14.44 -10.27
CA GLY A 409 0.23 15.38 -9.75
C GLY A 409 -0.81 15.87 -10.76
N ASP A 410 -0.65 15.58 -12.05
CA ASP A 410 -1.67 15.89 -13.08
C ASP A 410 -2.93 15.03 -12.90
N LEU A 411 -2.74 13.78 -12.47
CA LEU A 411 -3.77 12.82 -12.13
C LEU A 411 -3.80 12.53 -10.63
N ASP A 412 -4.88 11.88 -10.21
CA ASP A 412 -5.04 11.44 -8.82
C ASP A 412 -3.87 10.56 -8.35
N PRO A 413 -3.55 10.56 -7.04
CA PRO A 413 -2.49 9.73 -6.52
C PRO A 413 -2.69 8.25 -6.87
N HIS A 414 -1.68 7.61 -7.44
CA HIS A 414 -1.74 6.20 -7.82
C HIS A 414 -0.35 5.56 -7.88
N ILE A 415 -0.28 4.24 -7.68
CA ILE A 415 0.99 3.51 -7.82
C ILE A 415 1.59 3.61 -9.23
N PHE A 416 0.72 3.70 -10.24
CA PHE A 416 1.13 3.88 -11.64
C PHE A 416 1.76 5.24 -11.90
N ALA A 417 1.36 6.30 -11.19
CA ALA A 417 2.03 7.60 -11.30
C ALA A 417 3.47 7.53 -10.79
N VAL A 418 3.71 6.82 -9.68
CA VAL A 418 5.07 6.58 -9.16
C VAL A 418 5.89 5.72 -10.13
N SER A 419 5.27 4.70 -10.75
CA SER A 419 5.92 3.89 -11.76
C SER A 419 6.25 4.69 -13.03
N GLU A 420 5.35 5.58 -13.49
CA GLU A 420 5.59 6.45 -14.63
C GLU A 420 6.70 7.45 -14.37
N GLU A 421 6.72 8.06 -13.18
CA GLU A 421 7.79 8.97 -12.79
C GLU A 421 9.15 8.26 -12.80
N ALA A 422 9.23 7.06 -12.22
CA ALA A 422 10.46 6.26 -12.27
C ALA A 422 10.86 5.92 -13.72
N TYR A 423 9.91 5.49 -14.55
CA TYR A 423 10.20 5.16 -15.96
C TYR A 423 10.69 6.39 -16.76
N THR A 424 10.03 7.52 -16.58
CA THR A 424 10.33 8.77 -17.28
C THR A 424 11.64 9.39 -16.80
N GLN A 425 11.94 9.36 -15.49
CA GLN A 425 13.23 9.79 -14.95
C GLN A 425 14.39 8.92 -15.47
N MET A 426 14.18 7.60 -15.56
CA MET A 426 15.17 6.71 -16.17
C MET A 426 15.46 7.11 -17.62
N GLU A 427 14.42 7.45 -18.39
CA GLU A 427 14.54 7.88 -19.79
C GLU A 427 15.25 9.24 -19.93
N ARG A 428 14.86 10.23 -19.11
CA ARG A 428 15.35 11.61 -19.17
C ARG A 428 16.76 11.77 -18.59
N GLU A 429 17.01 11.18 -17.42
CA GLU A 429 18.26 11.38 -16.66
C GLU A 429 19.29 10.29 -16.92
N SER A 430 18.90 9.19 -17.57
CA SER A 430 19.75 8.03 -17.79
C SER A 430 20.34 7.48 -16.48
N GLN A 431 19.54 7.44 -15.41
CA GLN A 431 19.92 6.90 -14.11
C GLN A 431 19.07 5.67 -13.75
N ASN A 432 19.66 4.74 -13.01
CA ASN A 432 18.94 3.57 -12.50
C ASN A 432 17.97 4.01 -11.40
N GLN A 433 16.82 3.36 -11.31
CA GLN A 433 15.75 3.74 -10.39
C GLN A 433 15.45 2.60 -9.42
N SER A 434 14.86 2.92 -8.27
CA SER A 434 14.35 1.92 -7.33
C SER A 434 12.98 2.31 -6.80
N ILE A 435 12.01 1.42 -6.83
CA ILE A 435 10.74 1.56 -6.09
C ILE A 435 10.88 0.77 -4.79
N ILE A 436 10.81 1.47 -3.67
CA ILE A 436 10.96 0.91 -2.33
C ILE A 436 9.58 0.84 -1.67
N VAL A 437 9.04 -0.38 -1.57
CA VAL A 437 7.75 -0.64 -0.95
C VAL A 437 7.95 -1.16 0.47
N SER A 438 7.29 -0.55 1.44
CA SER A 438 7.42 -0.89 2.86
C SER A 438 6.09 -0.75 3.60
N GLY A 439 5.98 -1.37 4.77
CA GLY A 439 4.74 -1.42 5.55
C GLY A 439 4.65 -2.70 6.38
N GLU A 440 3.76 -2.75 7.36
CA GLU A 440 3.54 -3.95 8.17
C GLU A 440 3.08 -5.16 7.32
N SER A 441 3.17 -6.37 7.90
CA SER A 441 2.63 -7.56 7.24
C SER A 441 1.12 -7.42 7.00
N GLY A 442 0.66 -7.76 5.80
CA GLY A 442 -0.73 -7.56 5.38
C GLY A 442 -1.10 -6.14 4.95
N ALA A 443 -0.16 -5.20 4.90
CA ALA A 443 -0.43 -3.82 4.46
C ALA A 443 -0.58 -3.66 2.92
N GLY A 444 -0.28 -4.69 2.12
CA GLY A 444 -0.39 -4.64 0.66
C GLY A 444 0.91 -4.34 -0.10
N LYS A 445 2.09 -4.60 0.50
CA LYS A 445 3.41 -4.37 -0.13
C LYS A 445 3.58 -5.17 -1.43
N THR A 446 3.43 -6.49 -1.36
CA THR A 446 3.58 -7.40 -2.50
C THR A 446 2.59 -7.08 -3.61
N VAL A 447 1.36 -6.69 -3.27
CA VAL A 447 0.35 -6.24 -4.23
C VAL A 447 0.78 -4.94 -4.92
N SER A 448 1.30 -3.97 -4.17
CA SER A 448 1.79 -2.71 -4.72
C SER A 448 3.01 -2.91 -5.63
N ALA A 449 3.96 -3.76 -5.22
CA ALA A 449 5.09 -4.16 -6.05
C ALA A 449 4.64 -4.87 -7.34
N LYS A 450 3.64 -5.76 -7.26
CA LYS A 450 3.03 -6.44 -8.40
C LYS A 450 2.42 -5.45 -9.39
N TYR A 451 1.68 -4.44 -8.91
CA TYR A 451 1.10 -3.42 -9.79
C TYR A 451 2.16 -2.52 -10.42
N ALA A 452 3.23 -2.15 -9.70
CA ALA A 452 4.36 -1.43 -10.28
C ALA A 452 5.04 -2.24 -11.39
N MET A 453 5.31 -3.53 -11.15
CA MET A 453 5.87 -4.42 -12.19
C MET A 453 4.94 -4.56 -13.40
N ARG A 454 3.63 -4.67 -13.18
CA ARG A 454 2.63 -4.74 -14.26
C ARG A 454 2.60 -3.46 -15.10
N TYR A 455 2.81 -2.30 -14.49
CA TYR A 455 2.92 -1.03 -15.20
C TYR A 455 4.11 -1.06 -16.16
N PHE A 456 5.30 -1.39 -15.66
CA PHE A 456 6.51 -1.49 -16.49
C PHE A 456 6.38 -2.50 -17.61
N ALA A 457 5.78 -3.65 -17.32
CA ALA A 457 5.48 -4.66 -18.34
C ALA A 457 4.64 -4.08 -19.49
N THR A 458 3.59 -3.33 -19.16
CA THR A 458 2.68 -2.79 -20.16
C THR A 458 3.30 -1.63 -20.95
N VAL A 459 4.10 -0.77 -20.30
CA VAL A 459 4.69 0.42 -20.93
C VAL A 459 5.98 0.12 -21.69
N GLY A 460 6.82 -0.78 -21.16
CA GLY A 460 8.11 -1.18 -21.72
C GLY A 460 8.04 -2.42 -22.65
N GLY A 461 6.84 -2.94 -22.92
CA GLY A 461 6.62 -4.13 -23.74
C GLY A 461 6.52 -3.86 -25.25
N SER A 462 7.28 -4.62 -26.05
CA SER A 462 7.06 -4.76 -27.50
C SER A 462 6.15 -5.97 -27.77
N SER A 463 5.31 -5.91 -28.82
CA SER A 463 4.31 -6.94 -29.16
C SER A 463 4.87 -8.37 -29.33
N THR A 464 6.18 -8.54 -29.53
CA THR A 464 6.88 -9.83 -29.64
C THR A 464 7.61 -10.28 -28.36
N GLU A 465 7.71 -9.45 -27.31
CA GLU A 465 8.48 -9.71 -26.07
C GLU A 465 7.62 -9.98 -24.81
N THR A 466 6.30 -10.17 -24.98
CA THR A 466 5.29 -10.44 -23.93
C THR A 466 5.53 -11.69 -23.05
N GLN A 467 6.58 -12.48 -23.32
CA GLN A 467 6.93 -13.65 -22.51
C GLN A 467 7.73 -13.30 -21.26
N ILE A 468 8.65 -12.33 -21.32
CA ILE A 468 9.49 -11.99 -20.16
C ILE A 468 8.63 -11.39 -19.05
N GLU A 469 7.69 -10.52 -19.40
CA GLU A 469 6.72 -9.94 -18.47
C GLU A 469 5.90 -11.01 -17.74
N LYS A 470 5.35 -11.96 -18.50
CA LYS A 470 4.61 -13.10 -17.93
C LYS A 470 5.47 -13.94 -17.01
N LYS A 471 6.75 -14.17 -17.37
CA LYS A 471 7.71 -14.88 -16.53
C LYS A 471 8.02 -14.13 -15.24
N VAL A 472 8.28 -12.82 -15.29
CA VAL A 472 8.52 -12.01 -14.08
C VAL A 472 7.32 -12.09 -13.13
N LEU A 473 6.10 -11.95 -13.65
CA LEU A 473 4.89 -12.06 -12.84
C LEU A 473 4.67 -13.49 -12.31
N ALA A 474 5.02 -14.52 -13.08
CA ALA A 474 4.94 -15.93 -12.70
C ALA A 474 5.95 -16.34 -11.62
N SER A 475 6.99 -15.55 -11.36
CA SER A 475 7.89 -15.79 -10.23
C SER A 475 7.19 -15.61 -8.87
N ASN A 476 6.13 -14.81 -8.79
CA ASN A 476 5.49 -14.52 -7.50
C ASN A 476 4.83 -15.74 -6.85
N PRO A 477 3.96 -16.53 -7.52
CA PRO A 477 3.38 -17.73 -6.91
C PRO A 477 4.43 -18.71 -6.35
N ILE A 478 5.54 -18.91 -7.07
CA ILE A 478 6.63 -19.78 -6.61
C ILE A 478 7.27 -19.22 -5.34
N MET A 479 7.65 -17.94 -5.38
CA MET A 479 8.31 -17.27 -4.25
C MET A 479 7.40 -17.15 -3.03
N GLU A 480 6.09 -17.00 -3.23
CA GLU A 480 5.10 -17.04 -2.16
C GLU A 480 4.95 -18.46 -1.59
N ALA A 481 4.92 -19.50 -2.43
CA ALA A 481 4.85 -20.89 -1.97
C ALA A 481 6.04 -21.27 -1.07
N ILE A 482 7.27 -20.94 -1.48
CA ILE A 482 8.51 -21.35 -0.78
C ILE A 482 9.03 -20.32 0.24
N GLY A 483 8.45 -19.13 0.28
CA GLY A 483 8.99 -18.00 1.06
C GLY A 483 7.97 -17.27 1.92
N ASN A 484 6.67 -17.57 1.77
CA ASN A 484 5.63 -17.01 2.60
C ASN A 484 5.01 -18.07 3.51
N ALA A 485 4.49 -17.59 4.64
CA ALA A 485 3.82 -18.41 5.63
C ALA A 485 2.71 -17.61 6.33
N LYS A 486 1.79 -18.33 6.98
CA LYS A 486 0.79 -17.72 7.86
C LYS A 486 1.44 -17.33 9.18
N THR A 487 1.20 -16.09 9.59
CA THR A 487 1.47 -15.57 10.93
C THR A 487 0.17 -15.08 11.56
N THR A 488 0.21 -14.74 12.85
CA THR A 488 -0.94 -14.12 13.55
C THR A 488 -1.43 -12.82 12.89
N ARG A 489 -0.57 -12.14 12.12
CA ARG A 489 -0.89 -10.83 11.50
C ARG A 489 -1.35 -10.92 10.06
N ASN A 490 -0.92 -11.93 9.32
CA ASN A 490 -1.16 -12.09 7.90
C ASN A 490 -1.04 -13.55 7.47
N ASP A 491 -2.02 -14.01 6.68
CA ASP A 491 -2.10 -15.40 6.24
C ASP A 491 -1.07 -15.74 5.15
N ASN A 492 -0.60 -14.74 4.40
CA ASN A 492 0.40 -14.85 3.34
C ASN A 492 1.55 -13.87 3.61
N SER A 493 2.25 -14.05 4.73
CA SER A 493 3.33 -13.15 5.16
C SER A 493 4.66 -13.53 4.51
N SER A 494 5.27 -12.61 3.76
CA SER A 494 6.63 -12.78 3.25
C SER A 494 7.65 -12.90 4.38
N ARG A 495 8.43 -13.99 4.40
CA ARG A 495 9.46 -14.27 5.41
C ARG A 495 10.89 -14.17 4.84
N PHE A 496 11.03 -13.41 3.77
CA PHE A 496 12.29 -13.01 3.14
C PHE A 496 12.08 -11.65 2.45
N GLY A 497 13.15 -10.90 2.23
CA GLY A 497 13.16 -9.70 1.39
C GLY A 497 13.42 -10.05 -0.07
N LYS A 498 12.75 -9.36 -0.99
CA LYS A 498 12.83 -9.58 -2.43
C LYS A 498 13.15 -8.27 -3.14
N TYR A 499 14.20 -8.27 -3.93
CA TYR A 499 14.57 -7.16 -4.81
C TYR A 499 14.62 -7.64 -6.25
N ILE A 500 13.75 -7.12 -7.11
CA ILE A 500 13.67 -7.51 -8.51
C ILE A 500 14.20 -6.35 -9.35
N GLU A 501 15.32 -6.55 -10.03
CA GLU A 501 15.89 -5.65 -11.02
C GLU A 501 15.25 -5.96 -12.37
N ILE A 502 14.51 -5.01 -12.96
CA ILE A 502 13.97 -5.13 -14.32
C ILE A 502 14.95 -4.44 -15.26
N ASP A 503 15.51 -5.20 -16.20
CA ASP A 503 16.55 -4.73 -17.12
C ASP A 503 15.94 -4.13 -18.39
N PHE A 504 16.43 -2.95 -18.76
CA PHE A 504 16.01 -2.22 -19.94
C PHE A 504 17.15 -2.05 -20.95
N ASN A 505 16.81 -2.09 -22.24
CA ASN A 505 17.76 -1.79 -23.32
C ASN A 505 17.86 -0.26 -23.58
N SER A 506 18.64 0.11 -24.60
CA SER A 506 18.83 1.52 -24.99
C SER A 506 17.58 2.20 -25.56
N LYS A 507 16.52 1.43 -25.86
CA LYS A 507 15.20 1.94 -26.27
C LYS A 507 14.20 1.91 -25.11
N TYR A 508 14.66 1.61 -23.90
CA TYR A 508 13.84 1.48 -22.69
C TYR A 508 12.77 0.38 -22.77
N ASN A 509 13.00 -0.67 -23.58
CA ASN A 509 12.18 -1.88 -23.53
C ASN A 509 12.77 -2.89 -22.54
N ILE A 510 11.89 -3.68 -21.91
CA ILE A 510 12.29 -4.75 -20.99
C ILE A 510 12.99 -5.86 -21.77
N ILE A 511 14.19 -6.24 -21.34
CA ILE A 511 14.96 -7.33 -21.95
C ILE A 511 15.12 -8.55 -21.04
N GLY A 512 14.95 -8.39 -19.73
CA GLY A 512 15.16 -9.43 -18.74
C GLY A 512 14.89 -8.91 -17.33
N ALA A 513 15.11 -9.76 -16.34
CA ALA A 513 15.08 -9.38 -14.94
C ALA A 513 16.03 -10.23 -14.10
N ASN A 514 16.39 -9.73 -12.93
CA ASN A 514 17.23 -10.41 -11.95
C ASN A 514 16.65 -10.24 -10.55
N MET A 515 16.43 -11.34 -9.84
CA MET A 515 15.89 -11.36 -8.48
C MET A 515 17.00 -11.62 -7.47
N ARG A 516 17.10 -10.75 -6.47
CA ARG A 516 17.93 -10.94 -5.27
C ARG A 516 17.05 -11.12 -4.06
N THR A 517 17.34 -12.12 -3.26
CA THR A 517 16.62 -12.42 -2.03
C THR A 517 17.49 -12.10 -0.82
N TYR A 518 16.85 -11.71 0.28
CA TYR A 518 17.54 -11.29 1.51
C TYR A 518 16.89 -11.93 2.73
N LEU A 519 17.72 -12.55 3.59
CA LEU A 519 17.34 -13.09 4.90
C LEU A 519 16.04 -13.91 4.89
N LEU A 520 16.12 -15.12 4.35
CA LEU A 520 15.08 -16.13 4.56
C LEU A 520 15.01 -16.49 6.05
N GLU A 521 13.82 -16.50 6.62
CA GLU A 521 13.56 -16.95 8.00
C GLU A 521 13.71 -18.48 8.11
N LYS A 522 14.96 -18.97 8.17
CA LYS A 522 15.25 -20.41 8.20
C LYS A 522 14.61 -21.12 9.39
N SER A 523 14.52 -20.47 10.54
CA SER A 523 13.94 -21.05 11.77
C SER A 523 12.50 -21.52 11.58
N ARG A 524 11.74 -20.90 10.66
CA ARG A 524 10.37 -21.29 10.33
C ARG A 524 10.25 -22.73 9.81
N VAL A 525 11.30 -23.28 9.22
CA VAL A 525 11.31 -24.67 8.72
C VAL A 525 11.07 -25.67 9.85
N THR A 526 11.60 -25.40 11.05
CA THR A 526 11.61 -26.37 12.16
C THR A 526 10.76 -25.94 13.35
N PHE A 527 10.35 -24.68 13.39
CA PHE A 527 9.58 -24.11 14.50
C PHE A 527 8.51 -23.13 14.02
N GLN A 528 7.30 -23.24 14.58
CA GLN A 528 6.22 -22.28 14.38
C GLN A 528 5.56 -21.95 15.73
N ALA A 529 5.22 -20.67 15.94
CA ALA A 529 4.45 -20.28 17.12
C ALA A 529 2.97 -20.72 16.99
N PRO A 530 2.21 -20.75 18.10
CA PRO A 530 0.76 -21.02 18.04
C PRO A 530 0.06 -20.09 17.05
N GLU A 531 -0.90 -20.65 16.31
CA GLU A 531 -1.65 -20.04 15.21
C GLU A 531 -0.86 -19.73 13.93
N GLU A 532 0.42 -20.08 13.86
CA GLU A 532 1.26 -19.89 12.66
C GLU A 532 1.42 -21.18 11.84
N ARG A 533 1.88 -21.03 10.59
CA ARG A 533 2.24 -22.16 9.72
C ARG A 533 3.72 -22.13 9.34
N ASN A 534 4.19 -23.27 8.84
CA ASN A 534 5.42 -23.36 8.04
C ASN A 534 5.17 -22.74 6.64
N TYR A 535 6.16 -22.81 5.75
CA TYR A 535 6.02 -22.33 4.37
C TYR A 535 4.89 -23.03 3.62
N HIS A 536 4.17 -22.29 2.78
CA HIS A 536 2.97 -22.77 2.09
C HIS A 536 3.22 -24.03 1.26
N ILE A 537 4.40 -24.17 0.66
CA ILE A 537 4.75 -25.32 -0.19
C ILE A 537 4.63 -26.67 0.53
N PHE A 538 4.89 -26.73 1.85
CA PHE A 538 4.73 -27.97 2.61
C PHE A 538 3.26 -28.41 2.70
N TYR A 539 2.36 -27.46 2.93
CA TYR A 539 0.92 -27.72 3.00
C TYR A 539 0.34 -28.04 1.62
N GLN A 540 0.80 -27.34 0.58
CA GLN A 540 0.46 -27.59 -0.82
C GLN A 540 0.85 -29.02 -1.26
N LEU A 541 2.03 -29.50 -0.84
CA LEU A 541 2.49 -30.87 -1.09
C LEU A 541 1.67 -31.91 -0.31
N CYS A 542 1.42 -31.69 0.98
CA CYS A 542 0.61 -32.60 1.79
C CYS A 542 -0.84 -32.70 1.25
N ALA A 543 -1.43 -31.57 0.84
CA ALA A 543 -2.78 -31.54 0.26
C ALA A 543 -2.87 -32.23 -1.11
N SER A 544 -1.73 -32.44 -1.78
CA SER A 544 -1.64 -33.07 -3.09
C SER A 544 -1.01 -34.48 -3.04
N ALA A 545 -0.84 -35.05 -1.83
CA ALA A 545 -0.15 -36.32 -1.64
C ALA A 545 -0.81 -37.52 -2.37
N ASP A 546 -2.12 -37.43 -2.65
CA ASP A 546 -2.87 -38.49 -3.33
C ASP A 546 -2.57 -38.60 -4.84
N LEU A 547 -1.85 -37.63 -5.43
CA LEU A 547 -1.46 -37.67 -6.83
C LEU A 547 -0.50 -38.84 -7.09
N GLU A 548 -0.77 -39.65 -8.12
CA GLU A 548 0.02 -40.84 -8.46
C GLU A 548 1.53 -40.55 -8.58
N GLU A 549 1.88 -39.40 -9.15
CA GLU A 549 3.28 -38.96 -9.35
C GLU A 549 4.00 -38.55 -8.04
N LEU A 550 3.26 -38.34 -6.94
CA LEU A 550 3.81 -37.95 -5.63
C LEU A 550 3.77 -39.11 -4.61
N GLN A 551 3.21 -40.27 -4.95
CA GLN A 551 3.12 -41.42 -4.04
C GLN A 551 4.51 -41.91 -3.57
N ASP A 552 5.50 -41.86 -4.47
CA ASP A 552 6.89 -42.24 -4.16
C ASP A 552 7.55 -41.31 -3.12
N LEU A 553 6.96 -40.14 -2.86
CA LEU A 553 7.47 -39.19 -1.88
C LEU A 553 7.04 -39.53 -0.44
N GLN A 554 6.18 -40.55 -0.25
CA GLN A 554 5.66 -41.00 1.05
C GLN A 554 5.08 -39.88 1.91
N LEU A 555 4.45 -38.90 1.26
CA LEU A 555 3.76 -37.79 1.92
C LEU A 555 2.47 -38.29 2.58
N GLY A 556 2.11 -37.66 3.70
CA GLY A 556 0.86 -37.89 4.42
C GLY A 556 0.13 -36.59 4.72
N ASP A 557 -0.87 -36.67 5.59
CA ASP A 557 -1.57 -35.47 6.06
C ASP A 557 -0.62 -34.53 6.80
N GLN A 558 -0.84 -33.23 6.66
CA GLN A 558 -0.06 -32.19 7.31
C GLN A 558 -0.02 -32.25 8.85
N SER A 559 -0.98 -32.93 9.49
CA SER A 559 -0.94 -33.19 10.95
C SER A 559 0.09 -34.25 11.36
N TYR A 560 0.51 -35.10 10.42
CA TYR A 560 1.45 -36.19 10.66
C TYR A 560 2.89 -35.71 10.87
N PHE A 561 3.29 -34.62 10.21
CA PHE A 561 4.67 -34.14 10.27
C PHE A 561 4.88 -33.11 11.37
N ASN A 562 5.92 -33.35 12.18
CA ASN A 562 6.32 -32.47 13.28
C ASN A 562 6.65 -31.06 12.82
N TYR A 563 7.05 -30.83 11.57
CA TYR A 563 7.37 -29.49 11.08
C TYR A 563 6.17 -28.72 10.52
N THR A 564 4.99 -29.33 10.45
CA THR A 564 3.76 -28.68 9.95
C THR A 564 2.64 -28.62 10.98
N ASN A 565 2.73 -29.39 12.08
CA ASN A 565 1.69 -29.50 13.11
C ASN A 565 1.90 -28.65 14.38
N GLN A 566 3.08 -28.05 14.59
CA GLN A 566 3.42 -27.36 15.87
C GLN A 566 2.61 -26.10 16.13
N GLY A 567 2.22 -25.40 15.07
CA GLY A 567 1.49 -24.14 15.17
C GLY A 567 -0.01 -24.29 15.44
N ASP A 568 -0.53 -25.52 15.52
CA ASP A 568 -1.96 -25.81 15.78
C ASP A 568 -2.94 -25.04 14.86
N ALA A 569 -2.50 -24.75 13.64
CA ALA A 569 -3.25 -24.01 12.62
C ALA A 569 -3.13 -24.71 11.26
N PRO A 570 -3.71 -25.91 11.11
CA PRO A 570 -3.52 -26.71 9.91
C PRO A 570 -4.05 -25.99 8.65
N THR A 571 -5.23 -25.37 8.74
CA THR A 571 -5.91 -24.78 7.59
C THR A 571 -5.97 -23.26 7.68
N ILE A 572 -6.07 -22.61 6.52
CA ILE A 572 -6.38 -21.18 6.40
C ILE A 572 -7.78 -21.04 5.83
N LEU A 573 -8.62 -20.25 6.49
CA LEU A 573 -10.00 -20.01 6.05
C LEU A 573 -10.02 -19.42 4.62
N GLY A 574 -10.71 -20.09 3.70
CA GLY A 574 -10.88 -19.62 2.32
C GLY A 574 -9.70 -19.87 1.39
N VAL A 575 -8.66 -20.59 1.84
CA VAL A 575 -7.52 -20.98 1.00
C VAL A 575 -7.58 -22.47 0.70
N ASP A 576 -7.43 -22.81 -0.58
CA ASP A 576 -7.31 -24.19 -1.05
C ASP A 576 -5.85 -24.47 -1.43
N ASP A 577 -5.14 -25.18 -0.56
CA ASP A 577 -3.72 -25.49 -0.77
C ASP A 577 -3.49 -26.44 -1.97
N ALA A 578 -4.44 -27.31 -2.33
CA ALA A 578 -4.32 -28.17 -3.51
C ALA A 578 -4.46 -27.36 -4.81
N LYS A 579 -5.40 -26.42 -4.86
CA LYS A 579 -5.51 -25.47 -5.97
C LYS A 579 -4.26 -24.60 -6.10
N ASN A 580 -3.76 -24.07 -4.98
CA ASN A 580 -2.54 -23.28 -4.96
C ASN A 580 -1.32 -24.09 -5.44
N PHE A 581 -1.25 -25.38 -5.11
CA PHE A 581 -0.20 -26.25 -5.64
C PHE A 581 -0.22 -26.32 -7.16
N GLN A 582 -1.42 -26.44 -7.77
CA GLN A 582 -1.55 -26.43 -9.23
C GLN A 582 -1.11 -25.09 -9.84
N GLU A 583 -1.43 -23.97 -9.19
CA GLU A 583 -0.95 -22.65 -9.61
C GLU A 583 0.58 -22.54 -9.54
N THR A 584 1.19 -23.07 -8.47
CA THR A 584 2.65 -23.17 -8.30
C THR A 584 3.30 -24.01 -9.40
N ARG A 585 2.73 -25.18 -9.73
CA ARG A 585 3.21 -26.05 -10.84
C ARG A 585 3.15 -25.35 -12.19
N ASN A 586 2.02 -24.71 -12.49
CA ASN A 586 1.84 -23.95 -13.73
C ASN A 586 2.87 -22.82 -13.84
N ALA A 587 3.17 -22.14 -12.72
CA ALA A 587 4.21 -21.11 -12.66
C ALA A 587 5.62 -21.67 -12.90
N PHE A 588 5.95 -22.84 -12.33
CA PHE A 588 7.22 -23.52 -12.58
C PHE A 588 7.38 -23.89 -14.05
N CYS A 589 6.35 -24.47 -14.68
CA CYS A 589 6.36 -24.78 -16.11
C CYS A 589 6.58 -23.52 -16.97
N LEU A 590 5.92 -22.40 -16.63
CA LEU A 590 6.06 -21.13 -17.36
C LEU A 590 7.47 -20.53 -17.24
N LEU A 591 8.15 -20.74 -16.10
CA LEU A 591 9.55 -20.37 -15.91
C LEU A 591 10.54 -21.39 -16.47
N GLY A 592 10.06 -22.46 -17.12
CA GLY A 592 10.92 -23.41 -17.83
C GLY A 592 11.52 -24.51 -16.93
N PHE A 593 10.94 -24.77 -15.77
CA PHE A 593 11.28 -25.95 -14.97
C PHE A 593 10.62 -27.19 -15.59
N SER A 594 11.40 -28.23 -15.84
CA SER A 594 10.86 -29.51 -16.31
C SER A 594 10.10 -30.23 -15.18
N ASP A 595 9.18 -31.13 -15.55
CA ASP A 595 8.45 -31.94 -14.57
C ASP A 595 9.41 -32.79 -13.71
N SER A 596 10.52 -33.25 -14.31
CA SER A 596 11.59 -33.93 -13.57
C SER A 596 12.22 -33.02 -12.52
N GLN A 597 12.59 -31.77 -12.87
CA GLN A 597 13.15 -30.81 -11.91
C GLN A 597 12.15 -30.48 -10.80
N GLN A 598 10.86 -30.35 -11.13
CA GLN A 598 9.81 -30.15 -10.13
C GLN A 598 9.73 -31.31 -9.14
N LEU A 599 9.69 -32.55 -9.65
CA LEU A 599 9.66 -33.74 -8.80
C LEU A 599 10.92 -33.85 -7.93
N MET A 600 12.09 -33.49 -8.46
CA MET A 600 13.34 -33.45 -7.70
C MET A 600 13.28 -32.47 -6.52
N MET A 601 12.68 -31.29 -6.71
CA MET A 601 12.46 -30.32 -5.62
C MET A 601 11.47 -30.87 -4.58
N TYR A 602 10.35 -31.45 -5.02
CA TYR A 602 9.34 -32.01 -4.13
C TYR A 602 9.89 -33.17 -3.30
N ARG A 603 10.79 -33.97 -3.88
CA ARG A 603 11.52 -35.04 -3.19
C ARG A 603 12.37 -34.50 -2.03
N ILE A 604 13.09 -33.40 -2.24
CA ILE A 604 13.89 -32.76 -1.17
C ILE A 604 12.98 -32.16 -0.09
N LEU A 605 11.85 -31.54 -0.46
CA LEU A 605 10.90 -31.00 0.49
C LEU A 605 10.25 -32.10 1.34
N SER A 606 9.90 -33.24 0.74
CA SER A 606 9.42 -34.42 1.48
C SER A 606 10.49 -34.93 2.45
N ALA A 607 11.74 -35.05 2.01
CA ALA A 607 12.84 -35.46 2.88
C ALA A 607 13.01 -34.54 4.10
N VAL A 608 12.81 -33.23 3.96
CA VAL A 608 12.82 -32.28 5.08
C VAL A 608 11.69 -32.56 6.09
N LEU A 609 10.50 -32.94 5.62
CA LEU A 609 9.38 -33.33 6.49
C LEU A 609 9.68 -34.63 7.25
N HIS A 610 10.18 -35.66 6.56
CA HIS A 610 10.60 -36.92 7.20
C HIS A 610 11.73 -36.71 8.21
N LEU A 611 12.71 -35.84 7.90
CA LEU A 611 13.79 -35.47 8.81
C LEU A 611 13.26 -34.93 10.15
N GLY A 612 12.17 -34.15 10.15
CA GLY A 612 11.53 -33.64 11.37
C GLY A 612 10.84 -34.69 12.25
N ASN A 613 10.51 -35.84 11.67
CA ASN A 613 9.83 -36.95 12.34
C ASN A 613 10.78 -38.01 12.90
N ILE A 614 12.08 -37.93 12.59
CA ILE A 614 13.08 -38.84 13.17
C ILE A 614 13.09 -38.70 14.69
N THR A 615 12.87 -39.83 15.38
CA THR A 615 12.78 -39.87 16.84
C THR A 615 14.16 -40.14 17.45
N ILE A 616 14.72 -39.13 18.10
CA ILE A 616 15.98 -39.25 18.83
C ILE A 616 15.67 -39.57 20.29
N LEU A 617 16.07 -40.74 20.77
CA LEU A 617 15.88 -41.17 22.15
C LEU A 617 17.05 -40.73 23.03
N ARG A 618 16.79 -40.57 24.33
CA ARG A 618 17.85 -40.45 25.34
C ARG A 618 18.44 -41.84 25.59
N GLY A 619 19.75 -41.98 25.40
CA GLY A 619 20.47 -43.22 25.64
C GLY A 619 20.38 -43.62 27.10
N GLY A 620 19.89 -44.83 27.35
CA GLY A 620 19.66 -45.30 28.70
C GLY A 620 19.46 -46.80 28.77
N GLN A 621 20.52 -47.57 28.53
CA GLN A 621 20.75 -48.82 29.27
C GLN A 621 22.24 -48.97 29.63
N ALA A 622 22.47 -49.02 30.95
CA ALA A 622 23.66 -49.47 31.68
C ALA A 622 25.04 -48.87 31.30
N HIS A 623 25.49 -47.94 32.16
CA HIS A 623 26.89 -47.59 32.47
C HIS A 623 27.66 -46.51 31.69
N ASP A 624 27.21 -46.01 30.53
CA ASP A 624 27.87 -44.87 29.87
C ASP A 624 26.90 -43.70 29.61
N ASP A 625 27.28 -42.52 30.13
CA ASP A 625 26.74 -41.16 29.99
C ASP A 625 25.19 -40.98 29.87
N PRO A 626 24.49 -40.51 30.94
CA PRO A 626 23.02 -40.40 30.99
C PRO A 626 22.40 -39.34 30.06
N ASP A 627 23.21 -38.57 29.34
CA ASP A 627 22.76 -37.54 28.39
C ASP A 627 22.91 -37.95 26.91
N SER A 628 23.46 -39.14 26.62
CA SER A 628 23.70 -39.63 25.25
C SER A 628 22.43 -39.68 24.38
N SER A 629 22.59 -39.61 23.05
CA SER A 629 21.49 -39.65 22.07
C SER A 629 21.60 -40.85 21.13
N LEU A 630 20.48 -41.51 20.82
CA LEU A 630 20.44 -42.63 19.88
C LEU A 630 19.17 -42.59 19.02
N ILE A 631 19.29 -42.89 17.73
CA ILE A 631 18.15 -43.12 16.84
C ILE A 631 17.97 -44.65 16.71
N PRO A 632 16.74 -45.19 16.85
CA PRO A 632 16.50 -46.60 16.62
C PRO A 632 16.85 -47.01 15.18
N ASP A 633 17.55 -48.14 15.00
CA ASP A 633 17.93 -48.65 13.67
C ASP A 633 16.74 -48.99 12.75
N SER A 634 15.53 -49.05 13.31
CA SER A 634 14.27 -49.31 12.61
C SER A 634 13.39 -48.06 12.42
N ASP A 635 13.92 -46.85 12.65
CA ASP A 635 13.16 -45.62 12.43
C ASP A 635 12.79 -45.49 10.94
N PRO A 636 11.49 -45.57 10.59
CA PRO A 636 11.07 -45.58 9.18
C PRO A 636 11.32 -44.22 8.51
N HIS A 637 11.27 -43.12 9.26
CA HIS A 637 11.49 -41.79 8.70
C HIS A 637 12.94 -41.53 8.34
N LEU A 638 13.89 -42.09 9.09
CA LEU A 638 15.30 -42.06 8.74
C LEU A 638 15.55 -42.77 7.41
N VAL A 639 15.03 -43.99 7.25
CA VAL A 639 15.17 -44.77 6.01
C VAL A 639 14.56 -44.02 4.83
N THR A 640 13.31 -43.58 4.94
CA THR A 640 12.64 -42.80 3.90
C THR A 640 13.42 -41.53 3.55
N MET A 641 13.90 -40.78 4.55
CA MET A 641 14.67 -39.56 4.32
C MET A 641 15.98 -39.85 3.58
N CYS A 642 16.69 -40.91 3.96
CA CYS A 642 17.93 -41.33 3.30
C CYS A 642 17.68 -41.78 1.86
N ASP A 643 16.61 -42.52 1.61
CA ASP A 643 16.20 -42.92 0.26
C ASP A 643 15.85 -41.71 -0.60
N LEU A 644 15.06 -40.76 -0.06
CA LEU A 644 14.68 -39.54 -0.78
C LEU A 644 15.88 -38.63 -1.05
N LEU A 645 16.86 -38.52 -0.15
CA LEU A 645 18.07 -37.73 -0.40
C LEU A 645 19.17 -38.51 -1.14
N GLY A 646 19.03 -39.82 -1.34
CA GLY A 646 20.05 -40.67 -1.95
C GLY A 646 21.34 -40.75 -1.14
N VAL A 647 21.24 -40.78 0.19
CA VAL A 647 22.40 -40.80 1.11
C VAL A 647 22.46 -42.10 1.91
N GLU A 648 23.65 -42.44 2.42
CA GLU A 648 23.85 -43.67 3.21
C GLU A 648 23.22 -43.55 4.60
N CYS A 649 22.27 -44.44 4.90
CA CYS A 649 21.49 -44.43 6.15
C CYS A 649 22.36 -44.63 7.40
N ASP A 650 23.29 -45.59 7.36
CA ASP A 650 24.16 -45.92 8.50
C ASP A 650 25.07 -44.74 8.90
N GLN A 651 25.62 -44.04 7.90
CA GLN A 651 26.41 -42.84 8.14
C GLN A 651 25.54 -41.71 8.70
N MET A 652 24.35 -41.50 8.14
CA MET A 652 23.46 -40.44 8.62
C MET A 652 23.00 -40.69 10.06
N ASN A 653 22.61 -41.93 10.40
CA ASN A 653 22.27 -42.33 11.77
C ASN A 653 23.41 -42.00 12.74
N THR A 654 24.63 -42.43 12.38
CA THR A 654 25.83 -42.20 13.17
C THR A 654 26.06 -40.71 13.40
N TRP A 655 26.10 -39.90 12.34
CA TRP A 655 26.49 -38.49 12.46
C TRP A 655 25.37 -37.57 12.98
N LEU A 656 24.10 -37.99 12.98
CA LEU A 656 23.04 -37.23 13.66
C LEU A 656 23.20 -37.26 15.19
N CYS A 657 23.74 -38.37 15.73
CA CYS A 657 23.94 -38.58 17.16
C CYS A 657 25.39 -38.42 17.64
N ASN A 658 26.35 -38.21 16.72
CA ASN A 658 27.76 -38.12 17.04
C ASN A 658 28.41 -36.90 16.39
N ARG A 659 29.46 -36.39 17.02
CA ARG A 659 30.35 -35.36 16.46
C ARG A 659 31.78 -35.84 16.40
N LYS A 660 32.51 -35.40 15.38
CA LYS A 660 33.94 -35.66 15.23
C LYS A 660 34.74 -34.51 15.81
N ILE A 661 35.75 -34.83 16.62
CA ILE A 661 36.71 -33.86 17.14
C ILE A 661 38.08 -34.24 16.60
N GLN A 662 38.60 -33.40 15.72
CA GLN A 662 39.93 -33.58 15.15
C GLN A 662 40.98 -32.83 15.98
N SER A 663 41.80 -33.59 16.71
CA SER A 663 42.99 -33.10 17.40
C SER A 663 44.24 -33.31 16.53
N MET A 664 45.38 -32.68 16.86
CA MET A 664 46.61 -32.82 16.05
C MET A 664 47.15 -34.26 15.95
N ARG A 665 46.75 -35.16 16.87
CA ARG A 665 47.29 -36.52 16.99
C ARG A 665 46.24 -37.62 16.78
N GLU A 666 44.96 -37.29 16.89
CA GLU A 666 43.87 -38.28 16.86
C GLU A 666 42.54 -37.66 16.44
N VAL A 667 41.65 -38.50 15.92
CA VAL A 667 40.26 -38.18 15.60
C VAL A 667 39.40 -38.91 16.62
N ILE A 668 38.73 -38.17 17.49
CA ILE A 668 37.83 -38.72 18.50
C ILE A 668 36.39 -38.47 18.05
N THR A 669 35.57 -39.51 18.06
CA THR A 669 34.12 -39.39 17.89
C THR A 669 33.48 -39.36 19.27
N MET A 670 32.65 -38.33 19.53
CA MET A 670 31.91 -38.19 20.79
C MET A 670 30.41 -38.20 20.50
N GLN A 671 29.65 -38.92 21.33
CA GLN A 671 28.19 -38.86 21.29
C GLN A 671 27.69 -37.46 21.69
N LEU A 672 26.64 -37.01 21.03
CA LEU A 672 25.97 -35.77 21.32
C LEU A 672 24.96 -35.96 22.45
N PRO A 673 24.78 -34.94 23.30
CA PRO A 673 23.63 -34.90 24.19
C PRO A 673 22.33 -34.86 23.40
N HIS A 674 21.25 -35.46 23.92
CA HIS A 674 19.93 -35.49 23.26
C HIS A 674 19.45 -34.11 22.74
N SER A 675 19.62 -33.04 23.53
CA SER A 675 19.26 -31.68 23.11
C SER A 675 20.11 -31.15 21.94
N GLN A 676 21.40 -31.51 21.89
CA GLN A 676 22.30 -31.12 20.80
C GLN A 676 22.03 -31.92 19.52
N ALA A 677 21.65 -33.19 19.65
CA ALA A 677 21.28 -34.03 18.51
C ALA A 677 19.98 -33.54 17.85
N LEU A 678 18.95 -33.19 18.63
CA LEU A 678 17.73 -32.54 18.10
C LEU A 678 18.07 -31.23 17.37
N PHE A 679 18.94 -30.40 17.96
CA PHE A 679 19.36 -29.19 17.30
C PHE A 679 20.13 -29.45 16.00
N ALA A 680 21.00 -30.46 15.97
CA ALA A 680 21.77 -30.82 14.79
C ALA A 680 20.85 -31.27 13.64
N ARG A 681 19.83 -32.06 13.94
CA ARG A 681 18.75 -32.45 13.01
C ARG A 681 18.02 -31.22 12.45
N ASP A 682 17.61 -30.30 13.32
CA ASP A 682 16.92 -29.08 12.92
C ASP A 682 17.81 -28.15 12.09
N ALA A 683 19.09 -28.02 12.45
CA ALA A 683 20.07 -27.25 11.70
C ALA A 683 20.28 -27.81 10.29
N LEU A 684 20.32 -29.14 10.16
CA LEU A 684 20.39 -29.82 8.87
C LEU A 684 19.15 -29.52 8.00
N ALA A 685 17.94 -29.62 8.57
CA ALA A 685 16.69 -29.31 7.88
C ALA A 685 16.66 -27.87 7.36
N LYS A 686 17.04 -26.90 8.20
CA LYS A 686 17.16 -25.47 7.83
C LYS A 686 18.14 -25.26 6.68
N HIS A 687 19.26 -25.96 6.70
CA HIS A 687 20.30 -25.81 5.69
C HIS A 687 19.90 -26.41 4.35
N ILE A 688 19.29 -27.60 4.33
CA ILE A 688 18.73 -28.22 3.13
C ILE A 688 17.69 -27.31 2.48
N TYR A 689 16.75 -26.79 3.27
CA TYR A 689 15.73 -25.87 2.76
C TYR A 689 16.33 -24.57 2.21
N ALA A 690 17.32 -23.99 2.91
CA ALA A 690 17.98 -22.77 2.47
C ALA A 690 18.72 -22.95 1.13
N GLN A 691 19.44 -24.07 0.96
CA GLN A 691 20.11 -24.38 -0.30
C GLN A 691 19.12 -24.60 -1.44
N LEU A 692 18.03 -25.32 -1.18
CA LEU A 692 16.96 -25.51 -2.16
C LEU A 692 16.33 -24.18 -2.58
N PHE A 693 16.03 -23.31 -1.62
CA PHE A 693 15.50 -21.97 -1.88
C PHE A 693 16.45 -21.14 -2.76
N GLU A 694 17.76 -21.13 -2.44
CA GLU A 694 18.76 -20.43 -3.23
C GLU A 694 18.89 -21.01 -4.65
N TRP A 695 18.86 -22.33 -4.81
CA TRP A 695 18.85 -22.98 -6.11
C TRP A 695 17.62 -22.60 -6.93
N ILE A 696 16.42 -22.60 -6.35
CA ILE A 696 15.20 -22.17 -7.05
C ILE A 696 15.34 -20.73 -7.55
N VAL A 697 15.83 -19.82 -6.70
CA VAL A 697 16.09 -18.42 -7.10
C VAL A 697 17.11 -18.34 -8.24
N ARG A 698 18.21 -19.13 -8.18
CA ARG A 698 19.20 -19.22 -9.28
C ARG A 698 18.56 -19.70 -10.58
N GLN A 699 17.70 -20.71 -10.55
CA GLN A 699 17.01 -21.21 -11.75
C GLN A 699 15.99 -20.20 -12.30
N ILE A 700 15.24 -19.51 -11.43
CA ILE A 700 14.36 -18.40 -11.84
C ILE A 700 15.18 -17.32 -12.57
N ASN A 701 16.32 -16.90 -11.99
CA ASN A 701 17.18 -15.91 -12.60
C ASN A 701 17.75 -16.37 -13.95
N LYS A 702 18.12 -17.65 -14.11
CA LYS A 702 18.53 -18.21 -15.41
C LYS A 702 17.42 -18.09 -16.46
N SER A 703 16.16 -18.25 -16.09
CA SER A 703 15.00 -18.12 -17.00
C SER A 703 14.63 -16.68 -17.34
N LEU A 704 14.92 -15.74 -16.42
CA LEU A 704 14.66 -14.31 -16.57
C LEU A 704 15.82 -13.55 -17.23
N ALA A 705 17.03 -14.12 -17.21
CA ALA A 705 18.23 -13.52 -17.78
C ALA A 705 18.15 -13.38 -19.30
N SER A 706 18.79 -12.32 -19.80
CA SER A 706 18.88 -12.01 -21.22
C SER A 706 20.32 -11.97 -21.69
N ASN A 707 20.59 -12.45 -22.89
CA ASN A 707 21.91 -12.31 -23.52
C ASN A 707 22.15 -10.90 -24.10
N LYS A 708 21.16 -10.00 -24.01
CA LYS A 708 21.25 -8.61 -24.48
C LYS A 708 21.96 -7.74 -23.44
N LYS A 709 22.70 -6.73 -23.91
CA LYS A 709 23.38 -5.77 -23.02
C LYS A 709 22.35 -4.89 -22.28
N VAL A 710 22.41 -4.92 -20.95
CA VAL A 710 21.61 -4.05 -20.07
C VAL A 710 22.11 -2.61 -20.19
N HIS A 711 21.17 -1.67 -20.41
CA HIS A 711 21.45 -0.23 -20.44
C HIS A 711 21.17 0.42 -19.09
N LYS A 712 19.96 0.23 -18.57
CA LYS A 712 19.48 0.71 -17.26
C LYS A 712 18.58 -0.33 -16.62
N PHE A 713 18.32 -0.19 -15.33
CA PHE A 713 17.36 -1.04 -14.64
C PHE A 713 16.46 -0.21 -13.71
N ILE A 714 15.28 -0.76 -13.42
CA ILE A 714 14.42 -0.32 -12.33
C ILE A 714 14.33 -1.45 -11.31
N GLY A 715 14.78 -1.19 -10.09
CA GLY A 715 14.68 -2.12 -8.96
C GLY A 715 13.33 -2.00 -8.26
N VAL A 716 12.69 -3.11 -7.90
CA VAL A 716 11.49 -3.12 -7.05
C VAL A 716 11.81 -3.89 -5.78
N LEU A 717 11.83 -3.19 -4.65
CA LEU A 717 12.12 -3.75 -3.33
C LEU A 717 10.81 -4.02 -2.57
N ASP A 718 10.56 -5.30 -2.29
CA ASP A 718 9.49 -5.79 -1.41
C ASP A 718 10.13 -6.49 -0.21
N ILE A 719 10.12 -5.83 0.92
CA ILE A 719 10.81 -6.26 2.15
C ILE A 719 9.84 -6.33 3.32
N TYR A 720 10.18 -7.16 4.30
CA TYR A 720 9.47 -7.18 5.57
C TYR A 720 9.50 -5.79 6.24
N GLY A 721 8.36 -5.39 6.80
CA GLY A 721 8.27 -4.15 7.57
C GLY A 721 8.75 -4.33 9.00
N PHE A 722 8.89 -3.23 9.72
CA PHE A 722 9.12 -3.23 11.17
C PHE A 722 8.05 -4.08 11.87
N GLU A 723 8.46 -5.02 12.74
CA GLU A 723 7.55 -5.89 13.47
C GLU A 723 7.91 -5.93 14.97
N THR A 724 6.87 -6.02 15.81
CA THR A 724 7.02 -6.08 17.27
C THR A 724 5.92 -6.97 17.83
N PHE A 725 6.29 -8.14 18.34
CA PHE A 725 5.42 -9.12 18.98
C PHE A 725 5.53 -9.06 20.51
N GLU A 726 4.73 -9.88 21.18
CA GLU A 726 4.82 -10.07 22.64
C GLU A 726 6.19 -10.60 23.06
N ILE A 727 6.75 -11.53 22.27
CA ILE A 727 8.08 -12.10 22.45
C ILE A 727 8.85 -11.90 21.14
N ASN A 728 9.85 -11.00 21.16
CA ASN A 728 10.72 -10.76 20.00
C ASN A 728 12.02 -11.53 20.18
N SER A 729 12.44 -12.25 19.14
CA SER A 729 13.68 -13.03 19.11
C SER A 729 14.70 -12.45 18.12
N PHE A 730 15.72 -13.24 17.76
CA PHE A 730 16.79 -12.85 16.86
C PHE A 730 16.29 -12.47 15.46
N GLU A 731 15.25 -13.14 14.98
CA GLU A 731 14.63 -12.87 13.68
C GLU A 731 14.04 -11.46 13.61
N GLN A 732 13.24 -11.08 14.62
CA GLN A 732 12.68 -9.72 14.73
C GLN A 732 13.80 -8.68 14.86
N PHE A 733 14.86 -9.00 15.61
CA PHE A 733 16.01 -8.11 15.74
C PHE A 733 16.67 -7.84 14.38
N CYS A 734 16.90 -8.87 13.57
CA CYS A 734 17.43 -8.72 12.20
C CYS A 734 16.47 -7.93 11.30
N ILE A 735 15.17 -8.22 11.37
CA ILE A 735 14.13 -7.50 10.60
C ILE A 735 14.11 -6.02 10.93
N ASN A 736 14.12 -5.68 12.23
CA ASN A 736 14.09 -4.29 12.69
C ASN A 736 15.42 -3.58 12.40
N TYR A 737 16.55 -4.27 12.46
CA TYR A 737 17.85 -3.74 12.03
C TYR A 737 17.86 -3.35 10.54
N ALA A 738 17.31 -4.18 9.65
CA ALA A 738 17.18 -3.81 8.25
C ALA A 738 16.29 -2.57 8.04
N ASN A 739 15.16 -2.50 8.74
CA ASN A 739 14.27 -1.34 8.68
C ASN A 739 14.95 -0.06 9.18
N GLU A 740 15.80 -0.15 10.21
CA GLU A 740 16.62 0.95 10.69
C GLU A 740 17.58 1.49 9.60
N LYS A 741 18.26 0.59 8.88
CA LYS A 741 19.15 0.92 7.74
C LYS A 741 18.39 1.56 6.57
N LEU A 742 17.22 1.04 6.23
CA LEU A 742 16.38 1.60 5.17
C LEU A 742 15.84 2.98 5.56
N GLN A 743 15.50 3.19 6.82
CA GLN A 743 15.09 4.50 7.32
C GLN A 743 16.25 5.50 7.26
N GLN A 744 17.47 5.08 7.57
CA GLN A 744 18.67 5.92 7.43
C GLN A 744 18.90 6.32 5.96
N GLN A 745 18.78 5.37 5.03
CA GLN A 745 18.88 5.65 3.60
C GLN A 745 17.78 6.62 3.14
N PHE A 746 16.55 6.42 3.59
CA PHE A 746 15.43 7.30 3.33
C PHE A 746 15.69 8.72 3.83
N ASN A 747 16.10 8.86 5.10
CA ASN A 747 16.43 10.14 5.71
C ASN A 747 17.50 10.86 4.86
N MET A 748 18.64 10.21 4.62
CA MET A 748 19.75 10.78 3.83
C MET A 748 19.29 11.23 2.44
N HIS A 749 18.44 10.44 1.77
CA HIS A 749 17.95 10.77 0.44
C HIS A 749 16.97 11.95 0.44
N VAL A 750 15.97 11.96 1.33
CA VAL A 750 15.00 13.06 1.47
C VAL A 750 15.73 14.37 1.75
N PHE A 751 16.73 14.35 2.65
CA PHE A 751 17.53 15.53 2.95
C PHE A 751 18.35 15.99 1.76
N LYS A 752 19.01 15.07 1.05
CA LYS A 752 19.80 15.41 -0.13
C LYS A 752 18.93 16.06 -1.21
N LEU A 753 17.76 15.49 -1.52
CA LEU A 753 16.85 16.04 -2.52
C LEU A 753 16.33 17.44 -2.14
N GLU A 754 15.88 17.63 -0.89
CA GLU A 754 15.43 18.95 -0.43
C GLU A 754 16.56 19.99 -0.50
N GLN A 755 17.79 19.60 -0.14
CA GLN A 755 18.95 20.49 -0.22
C GLN A 755 19.31 20.85 -1.67
N GLU A 756 19.36 19.86 -2.57
CA GLU A 756 19.63 20.09 -3.99
C GLU A 756 18.59 21.01 -4.62
N GLU A 757 17.32 20.86 -4.22
CA GLU A 757 16.25 21.76 -4.65
C GLU A 757 16.44 23.19 -4.15
N TYR A 758 16.73 23.39 -2.86
CA TYR A 758 16.96 24.73 -2.33
C TYR A 758 18.16 25.42 -2.97
N VAL A 759 19.23 24.66 -3.26
CA VAL A 759 20.38 25.17 -4.01
C VAL A 759 19.97 25.55 -5.44
N ARG A 760 19.17 24.70 -6.11
CA ARG A 760 18.67 24.97 -7.47
C ARG A 760 17.80 26.23 -7.51
N GLU A 761 16.90 26.39 -6.56
CA GLU A 761 16.00 27.55 -6.41
C GLU A 761 16.72 28.77 -5.77
N GLN A 762 18.00 28.66 -5.42
CA GLN A 762 18.81 29.72 -4.79
C GLN A 762 18.19 30.25 -3.49
N ILE A 763 17.58 29.36 -2.70
CA ILE A 763 16.96 29.69 -1.41
C ILE A 763 18.04 29.65 -0.32
N GLU A 764 18.14 30.74 0.44
CA GLU A 764 19.00 30.79 1.63
C GLU A 764 18.44 29.86 2.71
N TRP A 765 19.08 28.70 2.88
CA TRP A 765 18.63 27.63 3.75
C TRP A 765 19.44 27.56 5.05
N LYS A 766 18.74 27.42 6.18
CA LYS A 766 19.34 27.07 7.47
C LYS A 766 19.17 25.58 7.71
N LEU A 767 20.24 24.90 8.12
CA LEU A 767 20.23 23.46 8.42
C LEU A 767 19.11 23.16 9.42
N ILE A 768 18.15 22.31 9.02
CA ILE A 768 17.08 21.85 9.90
C ILE A 768 17.60 20.68 10.71
N ASP A 769 17.44 20.77 12.03
CA ASP A 769 17.69 19.65 12.94
C ASP A 769 16.67 18.55 12.67
N PHE A 770 17.16 17.35 12.34
CA PHE A 770 16.35 16.17 12.11
C PHE A 770 16.70 15.04 13.06
N TYR A 771 15.79 14.07 13.18
CA TYR A 771 16.04 12.85 13.92
C TYR A 771 17.00 11.93 13.16
N ASP A 772 18.28 11.98 13.50
CA ASP A 772 19.30 11.07 12.98
C ASP A 772 19.28 9.75 13.75
N ASN A 773 19.02 8.65 13.04
CA ASN A 773 19.01 7.31 13.59
C ASN A 773 20.35 6.55 13.43
N GLN A 774 21.40 7.21 12.91
CA GLN A 774 22.77 6.68 12.87
C GLN A 774 23.25 6.14 14.22
N PRO A 775 23.02 6.80 15.38
CA PRO A 775 23.50 6.28 16.67
C PRO A 775 22.85 4.94 17.06
N CYS A 776 21.64 4.65 16.60
CA CYS A 776 20.98 3.36 16.81
C CYS A 776 21.63 2.28 15.93
N ILE A 777 21.98 2.62 14.69
CA ILE A 777 22.68 1.72 13.76
C ILE A 777 24.08 1.40 14.28
N ASP A 778 24.82 2.42 14.73
CA ASP A 778 26.15 2.26 15.29
C ASP A 778 26.13 1.32 16.50
N LEU A 779 25.17 1.49 17.42
CA LEU A 779 24.98 0.57 18.54
C LEU A 779 24.84 -0.91 18.08
N ILE A 780 24.21 -1.16 16.94
CA ILE A 780 23.99 -2.51 16.41
C ILE A 780 25.24 -3.04 15.71
N GLU A 781 25.86 -2.26 14.81
CA GLU A 781 26.86 -2.75 13.86
C GLU A 781 28.32 -2.39 14.17
N SER A 782 28.56 -1.41 15.06
CA SER A 782 29.91 -0.95 15.36
C SER A 782 30.75 -2.03 16.02
N LYS A 783 32.06 -1.81 16.07
CA LYS A 783 32.93 -2.59 16.96
C LYS A 783 32.44 -2.43 18.40
N LEU A 784 32.37 -3.52 19.15
CA LEU A 784 31.73 -3.57 20.48
C LEU A 784 30.22 -3.22 20.49
N GLY A 785 29.58 -3.24 19.32
CA GLY A 785 28.13 -3.16 19.17
C GLY A 785 27.45 -4.51 19.42
N ILE A 786 26.13 -4.55 19.32
CA ILE A 786 25.32 -5.74 19.67
C ILE A 786 25.70 -6.96 18.82
N LEU A 787 25.81 -6.80 17.50
CA LEU A 787 26.17 -7.91 16.60
C LEU A 787 27.61 -8.40 16.82
N ASP A 788 28.55 -7.49 17.04
CA ASP A 788 29.95 -7.82 17.27
C ASP A 788 30.14 -8.58 18.58
N LEU A 789 29.47 -8.13 19.66
CA LEU A 789 29.45 -8.84 20.95
C LEU A 789 28.77 -10.21 20.86
N LEU A 790 27.73 -10.34 20.03
CA LEU A 790 27.08 -11.62 19.77
C LEU A 790 28.02 -12.57 19.02
N ASP A 791 28.74 -12.09 18.02
CA ASP A 791 29.72 -12.86 17.27
C ASP A 791 30.92 -13.30 18.13
N GLU A 792 31.39 -12.44 19.02
CA GLU A 792 32.41 -12.77 20.01
C GLU A 792 31.96 -13.90 20.94
N GLU A 793 30.75 -13.78 21.50
CA GLU A 793 30.22 -14.80 22.40
C GLU A 793 29.90 -16.12 21.68
N CYS A 794 29.50 -16.06 20.40
CA CYS A 794 29.34 -17.24 19.56
C CYS A 794 30.63 -18.03 19.42
N LYS A 795 31.79 -17.37 19.42
CA LYS A 795 33.13 -17.99 19.34
C LYS A 795 33.60 -18.57 20.67
N MET A 796 33.01 -18.15 21.79
CA MET A 796 33.40 -18.66 23.12
C MET A 796 32.87 -20.09 23.33
N PRO A 797 33.72 -21.08 23.63
CA PRO A 797 33.30 -22.48 23.79
C PRO A 797 32.25 -22.71 24.90
N LYS A 798 32.25 -21.85 25.94
CA LYS A 798 31.28 -21.85 27.04
C LYS A 798 30.38 -20.60 27.02
N GLY A 799 30.26 -19.94 25.87
CA GLY A 799 29.37 -18.78 25.73
C GLY A 799 27.91 -19.20 25.79
N THR A 800 27.12 -18.49 26.59
CA THR A 800 25.68 -18.69 26.84
C THR A 800 24.90 -17.40 26.61
N ASP A 801 23.60 -17.50 26.34
CA ASP A 801 22.78 -16.31 26.07
C ASP A 801 22.76 -15.38 27.30
N GLU A 802 22.84 -15.93 28.51
CA GLU A 802 22.93 -15.19 29.78
C GLU A 802 24.24 -14.42 29.90
N THR A 803 25.38 -15.06 29.57
CA THR A 803 26.70 -14.39 29.60
C THR A 803 26.79 -13.31 28.54
N TRP A 804 26.21 -13.52 27.36
CA TRP A 804 26.06 -12.48 26.34
C TRP A 804 25.22 -11.30 26.85
N CYS A 805 24.05 -11.57 27.46
CA CYS A 805 23.17 -10.54 27.99
C CYS A 805 23.86 -9.67 29.06
N GLN A 806 24.64 -10.29 29.94
CA GLN A 806 25.46 -9.56 30.92
C GLN A 806 26.51 -8.65 30.26
N LYS A 807 27.18 -9.12 29.20
CA LYS A 807 28.13 -8.32 28.41
C LYS A 807 27.44 -7.13 27.74
N LEU A 808 26.24 -7.32 27.16
CA LEU A 808 25.44 -6.23 26.62
C LEU A 808 25.13 -5.16 27.68
N PHE A 809 24.70 -5.57 28.88
CA PHE A 809 24.43 -4.61 29.95
C PHE A 809 25.67 -3.85 30.44
N ALA A 810 26.85 -4.48 30.40
CA ALA A 810 28.10 -3.83 30.79
C ALA A 810 28.58 -2.79 29.75
N GLN A 811 28.48 -3.12 28.45
CA GLN A 811 29.02 -2.29 27.38
C GLN A 811 27.99 -1.30 26.80
N CYS A 812 26.78 -1.76 26.51
CA CYS A 812 25.78 -1.00 25.76
C CYS A 812 24.97 -0.02 26.62
N LYS A 813 24.98 -0.14 27.96
CA LYS A 813 24.21 0.74 28.88
C LYS A 813 24.54 2.24 28.76
N LYS A 814 25.70 2.58 28.19
CA LYS A 814 26.10 3.98 27.95
C LYS A 814 25.34 4.62 26.78
N TRP A 815 24.78 3.82 25.89
CA TRP A 815 24.09 4.30 24.70
C TRP A 815 22.66 4.72 25.02
N LYS A 816 22.23 5.87 24.47
CA LYS A 816 20.87 6.39 24.65
C LYS A 816 19.79 5.43 24.10
N HIS A 817 20.12 4.69 23.04
CA HIS A 817 19.22 3.76 22.37
C HIS A 817 19.13 2.37 23.02
N PHE A 818 19.82 2.15 24.14
CA PHE A 818 19.83 0.87 24.84
C PHE A 818 19.28 1.00 26.26
N GLU A 819 18.35 0.12 26.62
CA GLU A 819 17.73 0.11 27.94
C GLU A 819 17.69 -1.32 28.53
N LYS A 820 18.03 -1.44 29.82
CA LYS A 820 17.88 -2.69 30.56
C LYS A 820 16.48 -2.76 31.20
N PRO A 821 15.68 -3.83 30.94
CA PRO A 821 14.43 -4.07 31.65
C PRO A 821 14.63 -4.15 33.17
N ARG A 822 13.73 -3.53 33.96
CA ARG A 822 13.85 -3.51 35.43
C ARG A 822 13.70 -4.88 36.08
N LEU A 823 12.85 -5.75 35.51
CA LEU A 823 12.43 -7.02 36.11
C LEU A 823 12.96 -8.27 35.36
N SER A 824 13.68 -8.09 34.25
CA SER A 824 14.24 -9.21 33.47
C SER A 824 15.75 -9.07 33.31
N ASN A 825 16.46 -10.18 33.50
CA ASN A 825 17.88 -10.33 33.20
C ASN A 825 18.13 -11.15 31.92
N THR A 826 17.07 -11.54 31.20
CA THR A 826 17.11 -12.35 29.98
C THR A 826 16.67 -11.56 28.75
N ALA A 827 16.52 -10.24 28.87
CA ALA A 827 16.04 -9.40 27.78
C ALA A 827 16.73 -8.03 27.76
N PHE A 828 16.79 -7.42 26.59
CA PHE A 828 17.24 -6.04 26.40
C PHE A 828 16.21 -5.24 25.59
N ILE A 829 16.22 -3.92 25.74
CA ILE A 829 15.31 -3.02 25.02
C ILE A 829 16.14 -2.11 24.11
N LEU A 830 15.75 -2.01 22.85
CA LEU A 830 16.29 -1.06 21.89
C LEU A 830 15.28 0.01 21.54
N HIS A 831 15.74 1.26 21.44
CA HIS A 831 14.93 2.38 21.00
C HIS A 831 15.18 2.59 19.51
N HIS A 832 14.39 1.89 18.70
CA HIS A 832 14.37 2.06 17.24
C HIS A 832 13.71 3.39 16.86
N PHE A 833 13.83 3.81 15.60
CA PHE A 833 13.11 5.01 15.11
C PHE A 833 11.58 4.90 15.25
N ALA A 834 11.04 3.68 15.17
CA ALA A 834 9.62 3.40 15.18
C ALA A 834 9.04 3.29 16.61
N ASP A 835 9.65 2.45 17.45
CA ASP A 835 9.20 2.15 18.81
C ASP A 835 10.34 1.55 19.67
N LYS A 836 10.08 1.39 20.97
CA LYS A 836 10.93 0.65 21.90
C LYS A 836 10.59 -0.84 21.86
N VAL A 837 11.54 -1.67 21.44
CA VAL A 837 11.33 -3.12 21.28
C VAL A 837 12.13 -3.89 22.32
N LYS A 838 11.45 -4.79 23.02
CA LYS A 838 12.06 -5.74 23.97
C LYS A 838 12.37 -7.05 23.26
N TYR A 839 13.63 -7.48 23.29
CA TYR A 839 14.11 -8.75 22.73
C TYR A 839 14.52 -9.71 23.85
N GLU A 840 14.05 -10.96 23.78
CA GLU A 840 14.46 -12.04 24.69
C GLU A 840 15.73 -12.71 24.15
N VAL A 841 16.79 -12.80 24.97
CA VAL A 841 18.10 -13.31 24.51
C VAL A 841 18.13 -14.82 24.29
N SER A 842 17.12 -15.56 24.75
CA SER A 842 17.08 -17.01 24.63
C SER A 842 17.16 -17.45 23.16
N GLY A 843 18.15 -18.30 22.86
CA GLY A 843 18.41 -18.84 21.53
C GLY A 843 19.19 -17.92 20.60
N PHE A 844 19.61 -16.71 21.02
CA PHE A 844 20.33 -15.78 20.14
C PHE A 844 21.68 -16.35 19.65
N LEU A 845 22.51 -16.89 20.55
CA LEU A 845 23.79 -17.49 20.17
C LEU A 845 23.61 -18.66 19.21
N GLN A 846 22.64 -19.50 19.52
CA GLN A 846 22.33 -20.70 18.74
C GLN A 846 21.87 -20.33 17.33
N LYS A 847 20.93 -19.38 17.22
CA LYS A 847 20.41 -18.87 15.95
C LYS A 847 21.47 -18.13 15.15
N ASN A 848 22.38 -17.42 15.81
CA ASN A 848 23.45 -16.68 15.12
C ASN A 848 24.61 -17.58 14.65
N ARG A 849 24.87 -18.70 15.35
CA ARG A 849 25.88 -19.69 14.94
C ARG A 849 25.49 -20.35 13.61
N ASP A 850 24.22 -20.75 13.44
CA ASP A 850 23.69 -21.44 12.24
C ASP A 850 24.64 -22.51 11.69
N THR A 851 25.31 -23.24 12.61
CA THR A 851 26.36 -24.19 12.27
C THR A 851 25.76 -25.56 11.99
N VAL A 852 25.99 -26.06 10.77
CA VAL A 852 25.80 -27.48 10.43
C VAL A 852 27.12 -28.22 10.59
N MET A 853 27.07 -29.47 11.07
CA MET A 853 28.25 -30.32 11.21
C MET A 853 28.81 -30.66 9.82
N GLU A 854 30.13 -30.71 9.69
CA GLU A 854 30.78 -30.92 8.38
C GLU A 854 30.53 -32.32 7.86
N GLU A 855 30.36 -33.28 8.75
CA GLU A 855 30.02 -34.66 8.43
C GLU A 855 28.68 -34.76 7.73
N HIS A 856 27.65 -34.01 8.19
CA HIS A 856 26.36 -33.96 7.50
C HIS A 856 26.49 -33.42 6.07
N ILE A 857 27.28 -32.36 5.90
CA ILE A 857 27.52 -31.77 4.57
C ILE A 857 28.27 -32.75 3.68
N ASN A 858 29.26 -33.47 4.20
CA ASN A 858 30.02 -34.46 3.42
C ASN A 858 29.15 -35.62 2.95
N ILE A 859 28.20 -36.08 3.78
CA ILE A 859 27.22 -37.11 3.39
C ILE A 859 26.32 -36.58 2.26
N LEU A 860 25.83 -35.35 2.37
CA LEU A 860 24.99 -34.73 1.34
C LEU A 860 25.76 -34.48 0.03
N LYS A 861 27.04 -34.10 0.10
CA LYS A 861 27.95 -33.97 -1.05
C LYS A 861 28.17 -35.32 -1.75
N ALA A 862 28.14 -36.42 -1.01
CA ALA A 862 28.30 -37.78 -1.53
C ALA A 862 26.96 -38.42 -1.94
N SER A 863 25.87 -37.65 -1.98
CA SER A 863 24.56 -38.14 -2.39
C SER A 863 24.58 -38.72 -3.80
N GLN A 864 23.88 -39.84 -3.99
CA GLN A 864 23.61 -40.45 -5.29
C GLN A 864 22.55 -39.68 -6.08
N PHE A 865 21.86 -38.73 -5.45
CA PHE A 865 20.85 -37.89 -6.06
C PHE A 865 21.47 -36.57 -6.54
N GLU A 866 21.54 -36.41 -7.86
CA GLU A 866 22.28 -35.34 -8.55
C GLU A 866 21.98 -33.94 -8.02
N LEU A 867 20.70 -33.59 -7.82
CA LEU A 867 20.34 -32.27 -7.32
C LEU A 867 20.85 -32.04 -5.89
N VAL A 868 20.77 -33.04 -5.01
CA VAL A 868 21.29 -32.89 -3.65
C VAL A 868 22.80 -32.70 -3.67
N ALA A 869 23.54 -33.45 -4.49
CA ALA A 869 24.97 -33.21 -4.65
C ALA A 869 25.25 -31.79 -5.17
N GLU A 870 24.53 -31.32 -6.21
CA GLU A 870 24.64 -29.95 -6.78
C GLU A 870 24.39 -28.86 -5.72
N LEU A 871 23.42 -29.06 -4.82
CA LEU A 871 23.10 -28.09 -3.76
C LEU A 871 24.25 -27.87 -2.76
N PHE A 872 25.11 -28.87 -2.58
CA PHE A 872 26.19 -28.82 -1.58
C PHE A 872 27.60 -28.80 -2.18
N GLU A 873 27.74 -28.82 -3.52
CA GLU A 873 29.01 -28.54 -4.16
C GLU A 873 29.42 -27.08 -3.91
N GLU A 874 30.69 -26.87 -3.52
CA GLU A 874 31.23 -25.52 -3.41
C GLU A 874 31.39 -24.94 -4.82
N GLU A 875 30.68 -23.84 -5.12
CA GLU A 875 30.93 -23.07 -6.34
C GLU A 875 32.42 -22.70 -6.35
N LYS A 876 33.20 -23.36 -7.23
CA LYS A 876 34.54 -22.92 -7.58
C LYS A 876 34.37 -21.52 -8.16
N THR A 877 34.59 -20.49 -7.34
CA THR A 877 34.58 -19.11 -7.80
C THR A 877 35.49 -19.02 -9.02
N ASP A 878 34.88 -18.86 -10.18
CA ASP A 878 35.58 -18.78 -11.45
C ASP A 878 36.32 -17.45 -11.45
N SER A 879 37.58 -17.49 -11.00
CA SER A 879 38.47 -16.34 -10.84
C SER A 879 38.97 -15.84 -12.20
N LYS A 880 38.05 -15.61 -13.15
CA LYS A 880 38.31 -15.11 -14.51
C LYS A 880 37.46 -13.91 -14.93
N LEU A 881 36.64 -13.33 -14.04
CA LEU A 881 36.05 -12.01 -14.26
C LEU A 881 36.87 -10.95 -13.52
N LYS A 882 37.70 -10.23 -14.28
CA LYS A 882 38.49 -9.08 -13.79
C LYS A 882 37.54 -8.02 -13.19
N PRO A 883 37.76 -7.56 -11.95
CA PRO A 883 37.08 -6.38 -11.45
C PRO A 883 37.60 -5.14 -12.17
N VAL A 884 36.71 -4.38 -12.78
CA VAL A 884 37.00 -3.07 -13.35
C VAL A 884 37.34 -2.10 -12.21
N ALA A 885 38.55 -1.52 -12.32
CA ALA A 885 39.08 -0.33 -11.63
C ALA A 885 38.94 -0.23 -10.09
N LYS A 886 39.93 -0.77 -9.36
CA LYS A 886 40.25 -0.32 -7.99
C LYS A 886 41.04 0.98 -8.03
N ILE A 887 40.53 2.00 -7.35
CA ILE A 887 41.29 3.19 -6.93
C ILE A 887 42.42 2.73 -6.00
N ARG A 888 43.66 3.13 -6.31
CA ARG A 888 44.87 2.75 -5.57
C ARG A 888 44.97 3.55 -4.26
N SER A 889 44.81 2.88 -3.12
CA SER A 889 45.35 3.37 -1.83
C SER A 889 46.57 2.54 -1.47
N ALA A 890 47.73 3.20 -1.37
CA ALA A 890 49.01 2.59 -1.08
C ALA A 890 49.13 2.25 0.42
N ALA A 891 48.93 0.98 0.77
CA ALA A 891 49.43 0.38 2.01
C ALA A 891 49.68 -1.12 1.76
N PRO A 892 50.82 -1.69 2.20
CA PRO A 892 51.14 -3.09 1.96
C PRO A 892 50.25 -4.02 2.80
N PRO A 893 49.79 -5.16 2.25
CA PRO A 893 48.89 -6.05 2.97
C PRO A 893 49.65 -6.88 4.01
N VAL A 894 49.29 -6.69 5.28
CA VAL A 894 49.71 -7.57 6.38
C VAL A 894 48.95 -8.90 6.23
N LYS A 895 49.68 -9.99 6.00
CA LYS A 895 49.15 -11.35 5.99
C LYS A 895 48.81 -11.79 7.43
N SER A 896 47.56 -11.70 7.85
CA SER A 896 47.09 -12.36 9.08
C SER A 896 46.62 -13.78 8.76
N GLY A 897 47.41 -14.77 9.17
CA GLY A 897 47.03 -16.17 9.20
C GLY A 897 46.03 -16.44 10.32
N GLN A 898 44.75 -16.22 10.07
CA GLN A 898 43.67 -16.79 10.87
C GLN A 898 42.89 -17.75 9.98
N LYS A 899 42.74 -19.00 10.43
CA LYS A 899 41.76 -19.94 9.87
C LYS A 899 40.44 -19.17 9.71
N GLN A 900 39.90 -19.09 8.50
CA GLN A 900 38.61 -18.44 8.25
C GLN A 900 37.55 -19.17 9.09
N HIS A 901 37.22 -18.62 10.26
CA HIS A 901 36.09 -19.11 11.04
C HIS A 901 34.81 -18.84 10.24
N LYS A 902 33.89 -19.82 10.22
CA LYS A 902 32.60 -19.73 9.52
C LYS A 902 31.87 -18.44 9.93
N LYS A 903 31.38 -17.68 8.95
CA LYS A 903 30.67 -16.42 9.18
C LYS A 903 29.34 -16.70 9.89
N THR A 904 29.02 -15.95 10.95
CA THR A 904 27.73 -16.00 11.66
C THR A 904 26.59 -15.43 10.80
N VAL A 905 25.33 -15.74 11.15
CA VAL A 905 24.16 -15.20 10.45
C VAL A 905 24.13 -13.68 10.50
N GLY A 906 24.39 -13.09 11.67
CA GLY A 906 24.43 -11.65 11.86
C GLY A 906 25.49 -10.97 10.99
N SER A 907 26.67 -11.59 10.84
CA SER A 907 27.73 -11.08 9.96
C SER A 907 27.37 -11.18 8.47
N GLN A 908 26.86 -12.33 8.02
CA GLN A 908 26.38 -12.52 6.65
C GLN A 908 25.25 -11.55 6.31
N PHE A 909 24.33 -11.35 7.25
CA PHE A 909 23.20 -10.45 7.09
C PHE A 909 23.64 -8.98 7.03
N ARG A 910 24.57 -8.55 7.89
CA ARG A 910 25.18 -7.22 7.82
C ARG A 910 25.83 -6.98 6.46
N GLU A 911 26.64 -7.93 5.97
CA GLU A 911 27.26 -7.83 4.63
C GLU A 911 26.21 -7.70 3.52
N SER A 912 25.15 -8.52 3.58
CA SER A 912 24.05 -8.51 2.61
C SER A 912 23.28 -7.19 2.61
N LEU A 913 22.99 -6.63 3.78
CA LEU A 913 22.35 -5.32 3.91
C LEU A 913 23.25 -4.19 3.42
N CYS A 914 24.55 -4.22 3.71
CA CYS A 914 25.49 -3.24 3.17
C CYS A 914 25.51 -3.27 1.63
N LEU A 915 25.48 -4.45 1.02
CA LEU A 915 25.38 -4.60 -0.43
C LEU A 915 24.05 -4.05 -0.97
N LEU A 916 22.92 -4.36 -0.32
CA LEU A 916 21.63 -3.80 -0.68
C LEU A 916 21.64 -2.26 -0.60
N MET A 917 22.12 -1.69 0.51
CA MET A 917 22.20 -0.23 0.66
C MET A 917 23.11 0.41 -0.38
N SER A 918 24.24 -0.21 -0.72
CA SER A 918 25.11 0.29 -1.80
C SER A 918 24.42 0.28 -3.17
N THR A 919 23.58 -0.73 -3.43
CA THR A 919 22.79 -0.83 -4.66
C THR A 919 21.72 0.26 -4.69
N LEU A 920 20.95 0.42 -3.62
CA LEU A 920 19.91 1.44 -3.52
C LEU A 920 20.48 2.87 -3.58
N ASN A 921 21.62 3.12 -2.94
CA ASN A 921 22.30 4.43 -2.97
C ASN A 921 22.84 4.80 -4.37
N ALA A 922 23.02 3.82 -5.26
CA ALA A 922 23.41 4.02 -6.64
C ALA A 922 22.21 4.20 -7.59
N THR A 923 20.99 4.25 -7.05
CA THR A 923 19.74 4.46 -7.79
C THR A 923 18.99 5.68 -7.25
N THR A 924 18.06 6.22 -8.04
CA THR A 924 17.07 7.20 -7.56
C THR A 924 15.88 6.45 -6.95
N PRO A 925 15.64 6.57 -5.63
CA PRO A 925 14.58 5.86 -4.94
C PRO A 925 13.22 6.58 -5.00
N HIS A 926 12.16 5.79 -5.12
CA HIS A 926 10.76 6.18 -5.09
C HIS A 926 10.06 5.41 -3.98
N TYR A 927 9.48 6.10 -2.99
CA TYR A 927 9.01 5.45 -1.77
C TYR A 927 7.50 5.24 -1.76
N VAL A 928 7.08 4.01 -1.46
CA VAL A 928 5.69 3.62 -1.25
C VAL A 928 5.54 3.06 0.16
N ARG A 929 4.67 3.68 0.97
CA ARG A 929 4.38 3.27 2.36
C ARG A 929 2.97 2.69 2.43
N CYS A 930 2.91 1.37 2.58
CA CYS A 930 1.68 0.61 2.70
C CYS A 930 1.19 0.60 4.16
N ILE A 931 -0.10 0.86 4.38
CA ILE A 931 -0.75 0.90 5.68
C ILE A 931 -1.88 -0.13 5.74
N LYS A 932 -1.85 -0.96 6.78
CA LYS A 932 -2.91 -1.91 7.16
C LYS A 932 -4.00 -1.15 7.94
N PRO A 933 -5.23 -1.01 7.44
CA PRO A 933 -6.20 -0.14 8.11
C PRO A 933 -6.88 -0.80 9.32
N ASN A 934 -6.93 -2.13 9.41
CA ASN A 934 -7.50 -2.88 10.53
C ASN A 934 -6.92 -4.31 10.61
N ASP A 935 -7.00 -4.97 11.77
CA ASP A 935 -6.51 -6.37 11.92
C ASP A 935 -7.50 -7.43 11.46
N GLN A 936 -8.77 -7.09 11.40
CA GLN A 936 -9.87 -7.99 11.11
C GLN A 936 -10.03 -8.29 9.61
N LYS A 937 -9.21 -7.67 8.75
CA LYS A 937 -9.25 -7.77 7.27
C LYS A 937 -10.60 -7.33 6.69
N VAL A 938 -11.27 -6.37 7.35
CA VAL A 938 -12.57 -5.83 6.92
C VAL A 938 -12.35 -4.75 5.87
N ALA A 939 -13.12 -4.83 4.78
CA ALA A 939 -13.08 -3.84 3.70
C ALA A 939 -13.43 -2.43 4.20
N PHE A 940 -12.63 -1.44 3.79
CA PHE A 940 -12.83 -0.01 4.08
C PHE A 940 -13.06 0.37 5.56
N HIS A 941 -12.65 -0.49 6.50
CA HIS A 941 -12.67 -0.18 7.93
C HIS A 941 -11.32 0.37 8.39
N PHE A 942 -11.33 1.52 9.07
CA PHE A 942 -10.12 2.24 9.47
C PHE A 942 -10.01 2.36 11.00
N GLU A 943 -8.98 1.76 11.57
CA GLU A 943 -8.64 1.81 13.00
C GLU A 943 -7.58 2.89 13.26
N PRO A 944 -7.96 4.07 13.81
CA PRO A 944 -7.05 5.21 13.89
C PRO A 944 -5.80 4.94 14.73
N HIS A 945 -5.94 4.20 15.84
CA HIS A 945 -4.81 3.89 16.72
C HIS A 945 -3.71 3.10 16.01
N ARG A 946 -4.11 2.09 15.22
CA ARG A 946 -3.19 1.24 14.47
C ARG A 946 -2.56 1.96 13.29
N ALA A 947 -3.34 2.75 12.57
CA ALA A 947 -2.82 3.58 11.49
C ALA A 947 -1.75 4.56 12.00
N VAL A 948 -1.92 5.18 13.18
CA VAL A 948 -0.89 6.05 13.79
C VAL A 948 0.39 5.29 14.12
N GLN A 949 0.29 4.09 14.68
CA GLN A 949 1.46 3.26 14.98
C GLN A 949 2.24 2.94 13.70
N GLN A 950 1.56 2.56 12.63
CA GLN A 950 2.19 2.28 11.34
C GLN A 950 2.76 3.54 10.67
N LEU A 951 2.08 4.68 10.74
CA LEU A 951 2.60 5.94 10.20
C LEU A 951 3.88 6.39 10.92
N ARG A 952 4.03 6.07 12.21
CA ARG A 952 5.29 6.23 12.95
C ARG A 952 6.34 5.21 12.48
N ALA A 953 5.97 3.94 12.42
CA ALA A 953 6.88 2.85 12.03
C ALA A 953 7.35 2.93 10.58
N CYS A 954 6.58 3.54 9.68
CA CYS A 954 6.97 3.78 8.29
C CYS A 954 7.71 5.11 8.11
N GLY A 955 7.95 5.88 9.18
CA GLY A 955 8.62 7.18 9.12
C GLY A 955 7.81 8.30 8.45
N VAL A 956 6.54 8.07 8.09
CA VAL A 956 5.72 9.02 7.32
C VAL A 956 5.53 10.34 8.06
N LEU A 957 5.33 10.28 9.37
CA LEU A 957 5.17 11.49 10.19
C LEU A 957 6.44 12.33 10.20
N GLU A 958 7.61 11.69 10.18
CA GLU A 958 8.89 12.38 10.14
C GLU A 958 9.14 12.96 8.74
N THR A 959 8.77 12.24 7.67
CA THR A 959 8.77 12.80 6.32
C THR A 959 7.95 14.07 6.21
N ILE A 960 6.71 14.04 6.71
CA ILE A 960 5.82 15.20 6.66
C ILE A 960 6.40 16.35 7.49
N ARG A 961 7.04 16.06 8.63
CA ARG A 961 7.75 17.08 9.41
C ARG A 961 8.92 17.68 8.63
N ILE A 962 9.75 16.85 7.99
CA ILE A 962 10.90 17.31 7.21
C ILE A 962 10.42 18.19 6.05
N SER A 963 9.45 17.71 5.26
CA SER A 963 8.86 18.48 4.16
C SER A 963 8.14 19.75 4.64
N ALA A 964 7.49 19.72 5.81
CA ALA A 964 6.81 20.89 6.37
C ALA A 964 7.76 21.89 7.03
N ALA A 965 8.90 21.43 7.54
CA ALA A 965 9.95 22.29 8.10
C ALA A 965 10.72 22.99 6.97
N GLY A 966 10.75 22.39 5.79
CA GLY A 966 11.12 23.01 4.53
C GLY A 966 10.13 24.03 3.98
N TYR A 967 10.12 24.19 2.67
CA TYR A 967 9.13 25.00 1.94
C TYR A 967 8.07 24.07 1.30
N PRO A 968 7.03 23.63 2.06
CA PRO A 968 6.08 22.60 1.60
C PRO A 968 5.12 23.08 0.50
N SER A 969 4.99 24.39 0.32
CA SER A 969 4.06 24.99 -0.66
C SER A 969 4.84 25.57 -1.82
N ARG A 970 4.71 24.96 -3.00
CA ARG A 970 5.32 25.41 -4.24
C ARG A 970 4.21 25.78 -5.22
N TYR A 971 4.28 26.98 -5.78
CA TYR A 971 3.28 27.48 -6.73
C TYR A 971 3.98 27.83 -8.04
N ALA A 972 3.64 27.14 -9.14
CA ALA A 972 4.16 27.45 -10.47
C ALA A 972 3.83 28.90 -10.90
N SER A 973 2.72 29.44 -10.39
CA SER A 973 2.37 30.86 -10.47
C SER A 973 1.76 31.32 -9.14
N PHE A 974 2.61 31.82 -8.25
CA PHE A 974 2.20 32.49 -7.01
C PHE A 974 1.21 33.64 -7.29
N PHE A 975 1.32 34.27 -8.48
CA PHE A 975 0.48 35.36 -8.94
C PHE A 975 -0.97 34.94 -9.18
N SER A 976 -1.21 33.72 -9.71
CA SER A 976 -2.57 33.23 -9.98
C SER A 976 -3.33 32.85 -8.70
N PHE A 977 -2.62 32.25 -7.73
CA PHE A 977 -3.18 31.93 -6.41
C PHE A 977 -3.58 33.20 -5.63
N PHE A 978 -2.72 34.23 -5.66
CA PHE A 978 -3.04 35.52 -5.06
C PHE A 978 -4.11 36.30 -5.83
N LEU A 979 -4.18 36.21 -7.17
CA LEU A 979 -5.27 36.83 -7.94
C LEU A 979 -6.63 36.27 -7.54
N PHE A 980 -6.72 34.97 -7.20
CA PHE A 980 -7.94 34.37 -6.66
C PHE A 980 -8.23 34.83 -5.23
N ALA A 981 -7.22 34.94 -4.37
CA ALA A 981 -7.39 35.46 -3.01
C ALA A 981 -7.74 36.97 -2.98
N ILE A 982 -7.18 37.76 -3.91
CA ILE A 982 -7.43 39.19 -4.07
C ILE A 982 -8.79 39.41 -4.75
N SER A 983 -9.19 38.57 -5.71
CA SER A 983 -10.53 38.67 -6.32
C SER A 983 -11.62 38.30 -5.32
N VAL A 984 -11.39 37.34 -4.42
CA VAL A 984 -12.32 36.98 -3.34
C VAL A 984 -12.34 38.03 -2.22
N GLN A 985 -11.28 38.83 -2.03
CA GLN A 985 -11.33 40.01 -1.15
C GLN A 985 -11.97 41.25 -1.81
N HIS A 986 -12.17 41.24 -3.12
CA HIS A 986 -12.81 42.31 -3.89
C HIS A 986 -14.24 41.99 -4.35
N TYR A 987 -14.81 40.85 -3.93
CA TYR A 987 -16.23 40.51 -4.10
C TYR A 987 -17.02 40.69 -2.81
#